data_AF-A0A8J2S830-F1
#
_entry.id   AF-A0A8J2S830-F1
#
_cell.length_a   1.000
_cell.length_b   1.000
_cell.length_c   1.000
_cell.angle_alpha   90.00
_cell.angle_beta   90.00
_cell.angle_gamma   90.00
#
_symmetry.space_group_name_H-M   'P 1'
#
loop_
_entity.id
_entity.type
_entity.pdbx_description
1 polymer ?
#
loop_
_entity_poly.entity_id
_entity_poly.type
_entity_poly.pdbx_seq_one_letter_code
_entity_poly.pdbx_strand_id
1 'polypeptide(L)'
;MWNALTLLAVSALSRAFAPRRVPPSVVRPRATPFDDVLESTTLPIVDVMPDIRAALSSEGAYVFLEAPPGAGKTTTVPLAAAATVSEGLVVVVEPRRVAARAAARRMAQSLGDDVGGLVGYAMRGDARSSERTRVLVVTDGVLLAMCREDPSLAKCSIVIFDEFHERGVNSDVALALCREAQAVLRPELRLCVRTLCPEIPQLVVLRSSLVRAQVMSATLLGDGTVAADATIVKSSGRAYPVDVTYPPRGAPRLAALLSRRGALEDAVVEATEKALRDAPDDGDVLVFLPGAREIRRVASALRERTDVSIETLYGAMPAEAQDAVVHGRRRGRRVVVASPIAEASLTLDGVTAVVDSGLRRVATIDEDTGLRRLTTKVVSRASADQRTGRAGRTAPGLCLRIFPEAEFESLSEFSAPEIISADLASVVLVLSAWGCQSVDEMLGLPFIDAPPVERLERGLDALASLGAVAGGATLTAFGQTIADMPLEPRLAAIVAKATDLPSALRVAALLDEDTAKGGDFDLAKRPLDPRAVSRLAKRLGKDVDGPGDALGAALAVGFRDLIAQRRGDASYGGTVYLLANGKTARLDAADGPDFIVVADAGTGDDGQCRIYAYATIDREELEPYAASSRKIFAVPSQGYAVRARDVTAIGAIELESATAPQPAPEETVELLLETIRDLGGVRKALKGDVDSLLRRAELSGASLPPIFDALERGDEEILEEAVLPYLYTSLNLKIDLAAVLKDALAAAGVDIDALCPERIEAPDGTRIRVTYDATGPCAEAKLQQFFGQTTSPTVAAGTPVALRLLSPAGKLLGETRDLAFFWKEVYPSVRAEQRGRYPKHPWPEDPMAAAPTRATNKALRAAGGGASAPASKRAPKKKRKKR
;
A
#
# COMPACT_ATOMS: atom_id res chain seq x y z
N MET A 1 11.61 -36.27 12.19
CA MET A 1 12.12 -37.56 11.67
C MET A 1 11.78 -37.79 10.20
N TRP A 2 10.67 -37.25 9.67
CA TRP A 2 10.37 -37.26 8.23
C TRP A 2 11.25 -36.30 7.39
N ASN A 3 11.76 -35.20 7.95
CA ASN A 3 12.66 -34.27 7.24
C ASN A 3 14.05 -34.84 6.89
N ALA A 4 14.49 -35.90 7.57
CA ALA A 4 15.80 -36.53 7.30
C ALA A 4 15.78 -37.48 6.08
N LEU A 5 14.60 -38.01 5.72
CA LEU A 5 14.44 -38.95 4.61
C LEU A 5 14.32 -38.23 3.26
N THR A 6 13.79 -37.01 3.22
CA THR A 6 13.72 -36.18 2.01
C THR A 6 15.10 -35.64 1.60
N LEU A 7 15.96 -35.28 2.57
CA LEU A 7 17.35 -34.87 2.34
C LEU A 7 18.23 -36.02 1.79
N LEU A 8 17.94 -37.27 2.16
CA LEU A 8 18.65 -38.45 1.63
C LEU A 8 18.25 -38.78 0.18
N ALA A 9 17.02 -38.46 -0.24
CA ALA A 9 16.55 -38.70 -1.61
C ALA A 9 17.19 -37.73 -2.63
N VAL A 10 17.44 -36.47 -2.24
CA VAL A 10 18.15 -35.47 -3.08
C VAL A 10 19.65 -35.79 -3.18
N SER A 11 20.25 -36.28 -2.08
CA SER A 11 21.64 -36.79 -2.07
C SER A 11 21.84 -38.02 -2.98
N ALA A 12 20.82 -38.86 -3.18
CA ALA A 12 20.93 -40.08 -4.00
C ALA A 12 20.92 -39.82 -5.52
N LEU A 13 20.22 -38.78 -5.98
CA LEU A 13 20.21 -38.37 -7.40
C LEU A 13 21.48 -37.58 -7.80
N SER A 14 22.16 -36.98 -6.83
CA SER A 14 23.43 -36.24 -7.02
C SER A 14 24.64 -37.14 -7.31
N ARG A 15 24.54 -38.46 -7.09
CA ARG A 15 25.65 -39.41 -7.29
C ARG A 15 25.72 -40.05 -8.68
N ALA A 16 24.77 -39.76 -9.58
CA ALA A 16 24.77 -40.32 -10.93
C ALA A 16 25.56 -39.50 -11.96
N PHE A 17 26.02 -38.29 -11.62
CA PHE A 17 26.87 -37.44 -12.46
C PHE A 17 28.00 -36.81 -11.65
N ALA A 18 28.91 -37.64 -11.13
CA ALA A 18 30.18 -37.15 -10.61
C ALA A 18 31.13 -36.84 -11.79
N PRO A 19 31.57 -35.58 -12.00
CA PRO A 19 32.70 -35.33 -12.89
C PRO A 19 33.93 -36.07 -12.33
N ARG A 20 34.64 -36.79 -13.20
CA ARG A 20 35.88 -37.50 -12.85
C ARG A 20 36.88 -36.48 -12.27
N ARG A 21 37.25 -36.65 -11.00
CA ARG A 21 38.39 -35.95 -10.38
C ARG A 21 39.67 -36.31 -11.15
N VAL A 22 40.20 -35.36 -11.91
CA VAL A 22 41.57 -35.41 -12.44
C VAL A 22 42.51 -34.93 -11.31
N PRO A 23 43.63 -35.60 -11.03
CA PRO A 23 44.57 -35.18 -9.98
C PRO A 23 45.17 -33.80 -10.30
N PRO A 24 45.59 -33.01 -9.30
CA PRO A 24 46.14 -31.68 -9.52
C PRO A 24 47.52 -31.82 -10.17
N SER A 25 47.58 -31.77 -11.50
CA SER A 25 48.82 -31.47 -12.18
C SER A 25 49.08 -29.97 -12.01
N VAL A 26 50.12 -29.63 -11.26
CA VAL A 26 50.69 -28.28 -11.20
C VAL A 26 51.29 -27.98 -12.58
N VAL A 27 50.41 -27.62 -13.52
CA VAL A 27 50.76 -26.98 -14.77
C VAL A 27 50.59 -25.50 -14.51
N ARG A 28 51.69 -24.75 -14.46
CA ARG A 28 51.63 -23.28 -14.50
C ARG A 28 50.77 -22.90 -15.72
N PRO A 29 49.70 -22.09 -15.57
CA PRO A 29 48.94 -21.66 -16.72
C PRO A 29 49.90 -20.99 -17.71
N ARG A 30 49.85 -21.39 -18.99
CA ARG A 30 50.39 -20.55 -20.07
C ARG A 30 49.76 -19.17 -19.89
N ALA A 31 50.57 -18.10 -20.01
CA ALA A 31 50.09 -16.72 -19.98
C ALA A 31 48.80 -16.63 -20.78
N THR A 32 47.71 -16.28 -20.09
CA THR A 32 46.42 -16.15 -20.74
C THR A 32 46.42 -14.82 -21.50
N PRO A 33 45.66 -14.67 -22.61
CA PRO A 33 45.54 -13.37 -23.29
C PRO A 33 45.11 -12.23 -22.37
N PHE A 34 44.52 -12.56 -21.21
CA PHE A 34 44.14 -11.62 -20.16
C PHE A 34 45.34 -11.03 -19.41
N ASP A 35 46.43 -11.79 -19.21
CA ASP A 35 47.62 -11.31 -18.51
C ASP A 35 48.36 -10.24 -19.34
N ASP A 36 48.44 -10.40 -20.66
CA ASP A 36 49.07 -9.44 -21.59
C ASP A 36 48.39 -8.05 -21.56
N VAL A 37 47.06 -8.03 -21.40
CA VAL A 37 46.28 -6.78 -21.26
C VAL A 37 46.59 -6.08 -19.94
N LEU A 38 46.86 -6.86 -18.89
CA LEU A 38 47.11 -6.33 -17.55
C LEU A 38 48.52 -5.75 -17.43
N GLU A 39 49.49 -6.29 -18.16
CA GLU A 39 50.85 -5.76 -18.23
C GLU A 39 50.96 -4.47 -19.08
N SER A 40 50.00 -4.21 -19.97
CA SER A 40 50.05 -3.08 -20.92
C SER A 40 49.18 -1.86 -20.52
N THR A 41 48.34 -1.97 -19.49
CA THR A 41 47.45 -0.89 -19.05
C THR A 41 48.10 0.02 -17.99
N THR A 42 47.75 1.31 -18.00
CA THR A 42 48.24 2.33 -17.04
C THR A 42 47.13 2.89 -16.14
N LEU A 43 45.98 2.21 -16.09
CA LEU A 43 44.82 2.65 -15.31
C LEU A 43 45.06 2.53 -13.79
N PRO A 44 44.48 3.40 -12.95
CA PRO A 44 44.71 3.39 -11.49
C PRO A 44 44.37 2.06 -10.78
N ILE A 45 43.46 1.26 -11.34
CA ILE A 45 43.11 -0.05 -10.78
C ILE A 45 44.26 -1.06 -10.81
N VAL A 46 45.28 -0.83 -11.66
CA VAL A 46 46.44 -1.70 -11.81
C VAL A 46 47.28 -1.72 -10.52
N ASP A 47 47.38 -0.59 -9.83
CA ASP A 47 48.17 -0.44 -8.61
C ASP A 47 47.73 -1.39 -7.49
N VAL A 48 46.44 -1.77 -7.48
CA VAL A 48 45.85 -2.69 -6.49
C VAL A 48 45.51 -4.07 -7.06
N MET A 49 45.88 -4.33 -8.32
CA MET A 49 45.60 -5.59 -9.00
C MET A 49 46.19 -6.83 -8.31
N PRO A 50 47.41 -6.78 -7.71
CA PRO A 50 47.93 -7.89 -6.94
C PRO A 50 47.01 -8.28 -5.76
N ASP A 51 46.48 -7.28 -5.04
CA ASP A 51 45.57 -7.50 -3.91
C ASP A 51 44.23 -8.08 -4.37
N ILE A 52 43.70 -7.58 -5.48
CA ILE A 52 42.47 -8.12 -6.10
C ILE A 52 42.65 -9.58 -6.49
N ARG A 53 43.75 -9.92 -7.18
CA ARG A 53 44.03 -11.31 -7.58
C ARG A 53 44.23 -12.22 -6.38
N ALA A 54 44.95 -11.76 -5.36
CA ALA A 54 45.15 -12.50 -4.12
C ALA A 54 43.80 -12.79 -3.42
N ALA A 55 42.96 -11.76 -3.27
CA ALA A 55 41.64 -11.89 -2.66
C ALA A 55 40.73 -12.86 -3.43
N LEU A 56 40.75 -12.82 -4.78
CA LEU A 56 39.94 -13.69 -5.65
C LEU A 56 40.55 -15.09 -5.90
N SER A 57 41.74 -15.37 -5.37
CA SER A 57 42.37 -16.70 -5.54
C SER A 57 41.83 -17.73 -4.58
N SER A 58 41.29 -17.31 -3.43
CA SER A 58 40.69 -18.20 -2.43
C SER A 58 39.35 -18.76 -2.92
N GLU A 59 39.13 -20.06 -2.72
CA GLU A 59 37.79 -20.65 -2.84
C GLU A 59 36.82 -19.99 -1.85
N GLY A 60 35.60 -19.71 -2.28
CA GLY A 60 34.61 -19.06 -1.42
C GLY A 60 34.84 -17.57 -1.17
N ALA A 61 35.79 -16.93 -1.89
CA ALA A 61 36.10 -15.52 -1.69
C ALA A 61 34.87 -14.62 -1.84
N TYR A 62 34.70 -13.68 -0.92
CA TYR A 62 33.73 -12.59 -1.01
C TYR A 62 34.47 -11.26 -0.89
N VAL A 63 34.55 -10.50 -1.98
CA VAL A 63 35.42 -9.32 -2.10
C VAL A 63 34.61 -8.07 -2.36
N PHE A 64 34.83 -7.02 -1.56
CA PHE A 64 34.32 -5.67 -1.86
C PHE A 64 35.45 -4.83 -2.44
N LEU A 65 35.24 -4.32 -3.64
CA LEU A 65 36.17 -3.44 -4.33
C LEU A 65 35.61 -2.02 -4.42
N GLU A 66 36.32 -1.10 -3.77
CA GLU A 66 36.03 0.32 -3.77
C GLU A 66 37.00 1.02 -4.74
N ALA A 67 36.47 1.63 -5.80
CA ALA A 67 37.27 2.35 -6.77
C ALA A 67 36.47 3.48 -7.42
N PRO A 68 37.04 4.69 -7.59
CA PRO A 68 36.34 5.81 -8.19
C PRO A 68 36.04 5.57 -9.69
N PRO A 69 35.12 6.37 -10.28
CA PRO A 69 34.76 6.21 -11.68
C PRO A 69 35.98 6.43 -12.59
N GLY A 70 36.07 5.66 -13.66
CA GLY A 70 37.19 5.78 -14.61
C GLY A 70 38.49 5.09 -14.17
N ALA A 71 38.57 4.53 -12.96
CA ALA A 71 39.76 3.80 -12.49
C ALA A 71 40.11 2.54 -13.31
N GLY A 72 39.19 2.04 -14.15
CA GLY A 72 39.36 0.80 -14.93
C GLY A 72 38.66 -0.41 -14.33
N LYS A 73 37.88 -0.22 -13.25
CA LYS A 73 37.20 -1.31 -12.54
C LYS A 73 36.37 -2.21 -13.48
N THR A 74 35.54 -1.63 -14.36
CA THR A 74 34.59 -2.34 -15.23
C THR A 74 35.24 -3.13 -16.34
N THR A 75 36.42 -2.70 -16.78
CA THR A 75 37.07 -3.23 -17.99
C THR A 75 38.29 -4.08 -17.71
N THR A 76 38.87 -3.96 -16.52
CA THR A 76 40.17 -4.58 -16.20
C THR A 76 40.01 -5.68 -15.14
N VAL A 77 39.14 -5.48 -14.14
CA VAL A 77 38.93 -6.46 -13.05
C VAL A 77 38.34 -7.78 -13.57
N PRO A 78 37.33 -7.80 -14.47
CA PRO A 78 36.82 -9.07 -14.99
C PRO A 78 37.86 -9.87 -15.77
N LEU A 79 38.73 -9.21 -16.53
CA LEU A 79 39.82 -9.86 -17.26
C LEU A 79 40.85 -10.45 -16.29
N ALA A 80 41.23 -9.71 -15.25
CA ALA A 80 42.11 -10.22 -14.20
C ALA A 80 41.50 -11.39 -13.43
N ALA A 81 40.21 -11.33 -13.12
CA ALA A 81 39.48 -12.42 -12.49
C ALA A 81 39.43 -13.66 -13.41
N ALA A 82 39.27 -13.48 -14.72
CA ALA A 82 39.31 -14.59 -15.67
C ALA A 82 40.68 -15.26 -15.72
N ALA A 83 41.77 -14.51 -15.49
CA ALA A 83 43.12 -15.05 -15.41
C ALA A 83 43.38 -15.86 -14.12
N THR A 84 42.57 -15.72 -13.05
CA THR A 84 42.72 -16.50 -11.81
C THR A 84 41.97 -17.84 -11.82
N VAL A 85 41.22 -18.15 -12.89
CA VAL A 85 40.42 -19.37 -13.01
C VAL A 85 40.74 -20.15 -14.30
N SER A 86 41.08 -21.43 -14.17
CA SER A 86 41.39 -22.28 -15.32
C SER A 86 40.16 -22.65 -16.15
N GLU A 87 39.01 -22.83 -15.50
CA GLU A 87 37.73 -23.23 -16.10
C GLU A 87 36.58 -22.35 -15.57
N GLY A 88 35.40 -22.47 -16.19
CA GLY A 88 34.19 -21.74 -15.82
C GLY A 88 34.16 -20.27 -16.27
N LEU A 89 32.97 -19.68 -16.12
CA LEU A 89 32.67 -18.31 -16.52
C LEU A 89 32.93 -17.32 -15.38
N VAL A 90 33.48 -16.17 -15.76
CA VAL A 90 33.40 -14.93 -14.96
C VAL A 90 32.18 -14.16 -15.45
N VAL A 91 31.14 -14.14 -14.63
CA VAL A 91 29.90 -13.41 -14.93
C VAL A 91 30.02 -12.01 -14.36
N VAL A 92 29.80 -10.99 -15.18
CA VAL A 92 29.80 -9.58 -14.77
C VAL A 92 28.38 -9.07 -14.85
N VAL A 93 27.78 -8.75 -13.71
CA VAL A 93 26.43 -8.20 -13.62
C VAL A 93 26.51 -6.69 -13.78
N GLU A 94 25.85 -6.16 -14.80
CA GLU A 94 25.72 -4.73 -15.04
C GLU A 94 24.24 -4.36 -15.18
N PRO A 95 23.67 -3.50 -14.30
CA PRO A 95 22.24 -3.18 -14.32
C PRO A 95 21.76 -2.56 -15.65
N ARG A 96 22.63 -1.89 -16.41
CA ARG A 96 22.22 -1.15 -17.60
C ARG A 96 22.68 -1.83 -18.88
N ARG A 97 21.71 -2.17 -19.75
CA ARG A 97 21.96 -2.80 -21.07
C ARG A 97 23.03 -2.09 -21.92
N VAL A 98 23.02 -0.76 -21.95
CA VAL A 98 23.98 0.03 -22.74
C VAL A 98 25.39 -0.06 -22.16
N ALA A 99 25.50 -0.03 -20.83
CA ALA A 99 26.76 -0.17 -20.14
C ALA A 99 27.31 -1.60 -20.26
N ALA A 100 26.45 -2.61 -20.18
CA ALA A 100 26.83 -4.01 -20.40
C ALA A 100 27.47 -4.21 -21.79
N ARG A 101 26.82 -3.68 -22.85
CA ARG A 101 27.38 -3.70 -24.21
C ARG A 101 28.70 -2.94 -24.31
N ALA A 102 28.75 -1.74 -23.74
CA ALA A 102 29.95 -0.90 -23.79
C ALA A 102 31.13 -1.55 -23.06
N ALA A 103 30.89 -2.17 -21.90
CA ALA A 103 31.88 -2.90 -21.12
C ALA A 103 32.40 -4.12 -21.88
N ALA A 104 31.50 -4.96 -22.43
CA ALA A 104 31.87 -6.12 -23.23
C ALA A 104 32.69 -5.72 -24.47
N ARG A 105 32.26 -4.68 -25.19
CA ARG A 105 33.00 -4.15 -26.35
C ARG A 105 34.39 -3.65 -25.98
N ARG A 106 34.52 -2.89 -24.91
CA ARG A 106 35.81 -2.35 -24.46
C ARG A 106 36.76 -3.44 -23.97
N MET A 107 36.25 -4.45 -23.27
CA MET A 107 37.03 -5.62 -22.85
C MET A 107 37.51 -6.44 -24.05
N ALA A 108 36.64 -6.72 -25.03
CA ALA A 108 37.01 -7.43 -26.25
C ALA A 108 38.07 -6.67 -27.06
N GLN A 109 37.90 -5.36 -27.25
CA GLN A 109 38.88 -4.49 -27.91
C GLN A 109 40.25 -4.50 -27.21
N SER A 110 40.27 -4.51 -25.87
CA SER A 110 41.52 -4.56 -25.11
C SER A 110 42.29 -5.86 -25.34
N LEU A 111 41.57 -6.96 -25.64
CA LEU A 111 42.14 -8.27 -25.97
C LEU A 111 42.48 -8.42 -27.47
N GLY A 112 42.16 -7.43 -28.31
CA GLY A 112 42.22 -7.58 -29.76
C GLY A 112 41.27 -8.66 -30.31
N ASP A 113 40.17 -8.93 -29.61
CA ASP A 113 39.14 -9.93 -29.96
C ASP A 113 37.80 -9.26 -30.30
N ASP A 114 36.92 -10.00 -30.96
CA ASP A 114 35.55 -9.57 -31.24
C ASP A 114 34.59 -9.92 -30.10
N VAL A 115 33.55 -9.09 -29.91
CA VAL A 115 32.48 -9.39 -28.95
C VAL A 115 31.75 -10.67 -29.37
N GLY A 116 31.66 -11.62 -28.44
CA GLY A 116 31.18 -12.98 -28.69
C GLY A 116 32.30 -14.03 -28.71
N GLY A 117 33.57 -13.61 -28.79
CA GLY A 117 34.76 -14.44 -28.60
C GLY A 117 35.02 -14.75 -27.12
N LEU A 118 36.19 -14.35 -26.61
CA LEU A 118 36.59 -14.50 -25.19
C LEU A 118 35.70 -13.69 -24.24
N VAL A 119 35.16 -12.57 -24.71
CA VAL A 119 34.23 -11.71 -23.97
C VAL A 119 32.90 -11.66 -24.72
N GLY A 120 31.83 -12.01 -24.02
CA GLY A 120 30.47 -11.97 -24.54
C GLY A 120 29.55 -11.14 -23.65
N TYR A 121 28.30 -10.97 -24.10
CA TYR A 121 27.22 -10.44 -23.26
C TYR A 121 25.91 -11.19 -23.47
N ALA A 122 25.05 -11.18 -22.46
CA ALA A 122 23.68 -11.67 -22.54
C ALA A 122 22.73 -10.73 -21.80
N MET A 123 21.75 -10.19 -22.52
CA MET A 123 20.72 -9.31 -21.98
C MET A 123 19.38 -9.61 -22.64
N ARG A 124 18.30 -9.01 -22.13
CA ARG A 124 16.96 -9.24 -22.66
C ARG A 124 16.87 -8.92 -24.15
N GLY A 125 16.61 -9.95 -24.96
CA GLY A 125 16.39 -9.84 -26.41
C GLY A 125 17.64 -9.66 -27.26
N ASP A 126 18.84 -9.69 -26.69
CA ASP A 126 20.10 -9.61 -27.44
C ASP A 126 21.24 -10.27 -26.65
N ALA A 127 21.91 -11.24 -27.27
CA ALA A 127 23.00 -12.00 -26.68
C ALA A 127 24.07 -12.30 -27.74
N ARG A 128 25.33 -12.19 -27.34
CA ARG A 128 26.51 -12.52 -28.16
C ARG A 128 27.53 -13.22 -27.29
N SER A 129 27.63 -14.53 -27.44
CA SER A 129 28.60 -15.38 -26.74
C SER A 129 28.90 -16.62 -27.60
N SER A 130 29.96 -17.35 -27.24
CA SER A 130 30.35 -18.60 -27.87
C SER A 130 30.92 -19.56 -26.81
N GLU A 131 31.26 -20.78 -27.22
CA GLU A 131 31.97 -21.74 -26.35
C GLU A 131 33.35 -21.24 -25.89
N ARG A 132 33.92 -20.25 -26.59
CA ARG A 132 35.19 -19.61 -26.23
C ARG A 132 35.02 -18.54 -25.14
N THR A 133 33.80 -18.12 -24.85
CA THR A 133 33.55 -17.03 -23.90
C THR A 133 33.98 -17.44 -22.49
N ARG A 134 34.82 -16.61 -21.88
CA ARG A 134 35.28 -16.76 -20.49
C ARG A 134 34.75 -15.65 -19.59
N VAL A 135 34.53 -14.45 -20.13
CA VAL A 135 33.88 -13.33 -19.43
C VAL A 135 32.54 -13.07 -20.09
N LEU A 136 31.45 -13.20 -19.32
CA LEU A 136 30.09 -12.97 -19.79
C LEU A 136 29.47 -11.80 -19.04
N VAL A 137 29.23 -10.69 -19.75
CA VAL A 137 28.55 -9.52 -19.17
C VAL A 137 27.04 -9.72 -19.27
N VAL A 138 26.34 -9.72 -18.15
CA VAL A 138 24.90 -9.96 -18.07
C VAL A 138 24.20 -8.80 -17.39
N THR A 139 22.91 -8.61 -17.68
CA THR A 139 22.05 -7.78 -16.83
C THR A 139 21.63 -8.56 -15.58
N ASP A 140 21.29 -7.85 -14.51
CA ASP A 140 20.77 -8.43 -13.26
C ASP A 140 19.60 -9.43 -13.47
N GLY A 141 18.64 -9.10 -14.34
CA GLY A 141 17.54 -10.01 -14.68
C GLY A 141 17.97 -11.29 -15.41
N VAL A 142 19.10 -11.26 -16.13
CA VAL A 142 19.65 -12.48 -16.75
C VAL A 142 20.37 -13.33 -15.71
N LEU A 143 21.07 -12.72 -14.75
CA LEU A 143 21.63 -13.47 -13.62
C LEU A 143 20.54 -14.14 -12.79
N LEU A 144 19.43 -13.45 -12.50
CA LEU A 144 18.29 -14.07 -11.81
C LEU A 144 17.72 -15.27 -12.56
N ALA A 145 17.61 -15.17 -13.89
CA ALA A 145 17.20 -16.30 -14.72
C ALA A 145 18.21 -17.46 -14.64
N MET A 146 19.51 -17.17 -14.65
CA MET A 146 20.57 -18.18 -14.48
C MET A 146 20.49 -18.87 -13.11
N CYS A 147 20.28 -18.11 -12.03
CA CYS A 147 20.07 -18.67 -10.69
C CYS A 147 18.84 -19.60 -10.67
N ARG A 148 17.74 -19.18 -11.29
CA ARG A 148 16.52 -20.00 -11.34
C ARG A 148 16.71 -21.30 -12.13
N GLU A 149 17.36 -21.23 -13.30
CA GLU A 149 17.61 -22.40 -14.15
C GLU A 149 18.59 -23.38 -13.51
N ASP A 150 19.60 -22.87 -12.82
CA ASP A 150 20.60 -23.65 -12.10
C ASP A 150 20.96 -22.96 -10.77
N PRO A 151 20.30 -23.34 -9.66
CA PRO A 151 20.60 -22.79 -8.34
C PRO A 151 22.04 -23.00 -7.89
N SER A 152 22.73 -23.99 -8.46
CA SER A 152 24.15 -24.24 -8.19
C SER A 152 25.08 -23.38 -9.01
N LEU A 153 24.61 -22.63 -10.02
CA LEU A 153 25.45 -21.83 -10.93
C LEU A 153 26.70 -22.62 -11.41
N ALA A 154 26.54 -23.89 -11.79
CA ALA A 154 27.63 -24.84 -12.04
C ALA A 154 28.67 -24.33 -13.05
N LYS A 155 28.21 -23.53 -14.02
CA LYS A 155 29.05 -22.94 -15.09
C LYS A 155 29.84 -21.71 -14.64
N CYS A 156 29.52 -21.14 -13.49
CA CYS A 156 30.14 -19.91 -12.99
C CYS A 156 31.23 -20.24 -11.96
N SER A 157 32.37 -19.56 -12.11
CA SER A 157 33.45 -19.59 -11.11
C SER A 157 33.50 -18.32 -10.29
N ILE A 158 33.20 -17.18 -10.94
CA ILE A 158 33.19 -15.87 -10.30
C ILE A 158 31.96 -15.09 -10.76
N VAL A 159 31.23 -14.48 -9.83
CA VAL A 159 30.19 -13.49 -10.12
C VAL A 159 30.65 -12.13 -9.62
N ILE A 160 30.69 -11.14 -10.52
CA ILE A 160 31.11 -9.77 -10.25
C ILE A 160 29.89 -8.86 -10.39
N PHE A 161 29.44 -8.29 -9.29
CA PHE A 161 28.41 -7.25 -9.28
C PHE A 161 29.03 -5.90 -9.54
N ASP A 162 28.85 -5.37 -10.75
CA ASP A 162 29.27 -4.02 -11.09
C ASP A 162 28.21 -2.98 -10.68
N GLU A 163 28.68 -1.76 -10.44
CA GLU A 163 27.84 -0.60 -10.11
C GLU A 163 26.82 -0.86 -8.98
N PHE A 164 27.19 -1.72 -8.02
CA PHE A 164 26.26 -2.22 -6.99
C PHE A 164 25.74 -1.13 -6.04
N HIS A 165 26.41 0.02 -5.99
CA HIS A 165 25.94 1.22 -5.29
C HIS A 165 24.62 1.79 -5.86
N GLU A 166 24.17 1.38 -7.06
CA GLU A 166 22.83 1.73 -7.56
C GLU A 166 21.71 1.06 -6.76
N ARG A 167 22.01 -0.03 -6.03
CA ARG A 167 21.10 -0.76 -5.13
C ARG A 167 19.73 -1.07 -5.76
N GLY A 168 19.78 -1.57 -7.00
CA GLY A 168 18.60 -2.01 -7.74
C GLY A 168 18.05 -3.33 -7.19
N VAL A 169 16.73 -3.50 -7.22
CA VAL A 169 16.05 -4.63 -6.58
C VAL A 169 16.54 -6.00 -7.08
N ASN A 170 16.70 -6.15 -8.40
CA ASN A 170 17.16 -7.39 -9.00
C ASN A 170 18.61 -7.72 -8.64
N SER A 171 19.46 -6.69 -8.50
CA SER A 171 20.87 -6.86 -8.13
C SER A 171 20.99 -7.31 -6.67
N ASP A 172 20.22 -6.70 -5.77
CA ASP A 172 20.16 -7.08 -4.35
C ASP A 172 19.66 -8.53 -4.19
N VAL A 173 18.59 -8.92 -4.89
CA VAL A 173 18.07 -10.29 -4.89
C VAL A 173 19.08 -11.27 -5.47
N ALA A 174 19.69 -10.96 -6.62
CA ALA A 174 20.67 -11.85 -7.24
C ALA A 174 21.90 -12.08 -6.34
N LEU A 175 22.36 -11.05 -5.61
CA LEU A 175 23.44 -11.21 -4.64
C LEU A 175 23.03 -12.12 -3.48
N ALA A 176 21.82 -11.94 -2.93
CA ALA A 176 21.29 -12.80 -1.86
C ALA A 176 21.22 -14.28 -2.31
N LEU A 177 20.71 -14.55 -3.52
CA LEU A 177 20.65 -15.91 -4.07
C LEU A 177 22.05 -16.49 -4.33
N CYS A 178 22.99 -15.69 -4.84
CA CYS A 178 24.38 -16.13 -5.03
C CYS A 178 25.07 -16.46 -3.69
N ARG A 179 24.80 -15.69 -2.63
CA ARG A 179 25.32 -15.93 -1.29
C ARG A 179 24.72 -17.17 -0.65
N GLU A 180 23.43 -17.39 -0.80
CA GLU A 180 22.76 -18.62 -0.36
C GLU A 180 23.32 -19.84 -1.09
N ALA A 181 23.46 -19.76 -2.42
CA ALA A 181 24.08 -20.81 -3.22
C ALA A 181 25.53 -21.08 -2.77
N GLN A 182 26.31 -20.04 -2.47
CA GLN A 182 27.67 -20.17 -1.95
C GLN A 182 27.70 -20.89 -0.59
N ALA A 183 26.75 -20.57 0.31
CA ALA A 183 26.68 -21.16 1.65
C ALA A 183 26.22 -22.63 1.63
N VAL A 184 25.28 -22.98 0.75
CA VAL A 184 24.57 -24.27 0.81
C VAL A 184 24.99 -25.25 -0.29
N LEU A 185 25.29 -24.77 -1.50
CA LEU A 185 25.49 -25.60 -2.69
C LEU A 185 26.91 -25.56 -3.27
N ARG A 186 27.57 -24.40 -3.23
CA ARG A 186 28.84 -24.10 -3.91
C ARG A 186 29.80 -23.31 -3.02
N PRO A 187 30.37 -23.90 -1.96
CA PRO A 187 31.30 -23.20 -1.07
C PRO A 187 32.53 -22.64 -1.81
N GLU A 188 32.86 -23.15 -3.00
CA GLU A 188 33.97 -22.68 -3.82
C GLU A 188 33.64 -21.49 -4.74
N LEU A 189 32.36 -21.17 -4.98
CA LEU A 189 31.93 -20.03 -5.79
C LEU A 189 32.54 -18.74 -5.24
N ARG A 190 33.01 -17.84 -6.09
CA ARG A 190 33.63 -16.56 -5.67
C ARG A 190 32.77 -15.38 -6.07
N LEU A 191 32.68 -14.38 -5.21
CA LEU A 191 31.84 -13.21 -5.38
C LEU A 191 32.66 -11.92 -5.23
N CYS A 192 32.41 -10.96 -6.11
CA CYS A 192 33.03 -9.63 -6.07
C CYS A 192 31.96 -8.55 -6.20
N VAL A 193 31.89 -7.60 -5.27
CA VAL A 193 30.95 -6.48 -5.27
C VAL A 193 31.73 -5.19 -5.46
N ARG A 194 31.33 -4.36 -6.43
CA ARG A 194 32.07 -3.15 -6.83
C ARG A 194 31.29 -1.88 -6.60
N THR A 195 31.93 -0.89 -5.95
CA THR A 195 31.33 0.39 -5.56
C THR A 195 32.19 1.60 -5.94
N LEU A 196 31.56 2.77 -6.04
CA LEU A 196 32.12 4.02 -6.59
C LEU A 196 32.58 5.07 -5.56
N CYS A 197 32.16 4.98 -4.28
CA CYS A 197 32.31 6.10 -3.33
C CYS A 197 33.40 5.86 -2.26
N PRO A 198 34.28 6.85 -1.99
CA PRO A 198 35.39 6.77 -1.04
C PRO A 198 35.04 6.99 0.45
N GLU A 199 33.78 7.30 0.78
CA GLU A 199 33.35 7.58 2.15
C GLU A 199 32.03 6.84 2.43
N ILE A 200 32.14 5.65 3.03
CA ILE A 200 31.04 5.01 3.75
C ILE A 200 31.27 5.39 5.23
N PRO A 201 30.53 6.33 5.83
CA PRO A 201 30.66 6.57 7.26
C PRO A 201 29.96 5.45 8.03
N GLN A 202 30.76 4.61 8.70
CA GLN A 202 30.63 4.21 10.12
C GLN A 202 29.23 3.89 10.70
N LEU A 203 28.98 2.65 11.18
CA LEU A 203 27.95 2.30 12.20
C LEU A 203 28.05 0.82 12.67
N VAL A 204 28.02 0.50 13.97
CA VAL A 204 27.85 -0.84 14.62
C VAL A 204 26.94 -0.60 15.86
N VAL A 205 26.03 -1.45 16.39
CA VAL A 205 26.15 -2.59 17.37
C VAL A 205 24.72 -3.13 17.73
N LEU A 206 24.41 -4.45 17.92
CA LEU A 206 24.28 -5.29 19.19
C LEU A 206 23.49 -6.59 18.85
N ARG A 207 23.67 -7.83 19.39
CA ARG A 207 24.15 -8.49 20.65
C ARG A 207 24.70 -9.93 20.34
N SER A 208 25.40 -10.75 21.16
CA SER A 208 25.94 -10.74 22.54
C SER A 208 27.11 -11.76 22.69
N SER A 209 28.03 -11.41 23.60
CA SER A 209 28.94 -12.25 24.44
C SER A 209 30.10 -13.05 23.81
N LEU A 210 31.30 -12.52 24.14
CA LEU A 210 32.65 -13.11 24.20
C LEU A 210 33.59 -12.81 23.01
N VAL A 211 34.64 -12.07 23.36
CA VAL A 211 35.87 -11.71 22.62
C VAL A 211 35.83 -10.40 21.81
N ARG A 212 36.50 -9.38 22.37
CA ARG A 212 36.92 -8.14 21.73
C ARG A 212 38.19 -8.40 20.90
N ALA A 213 38.22 -7.99 19.63
CA ALA A 213 39.30 -7.19 19.03
C ALA A 213 38.95 -6.79 17.57
N GLN A 214 38.97 -5.48 17.31
CA GLN A 214 39.14 -4.80 16.01
C GLN A 214 38.35 -5.29 14.79
N VAL A 215 37.33 -4.52 14.40
CA VAL A 215 37.21 -3.75 13.14
C VAL A 215 35.84 -3.04 13.19
N MET A 216 35.85 -1.71 13.10
CA MET A 216 34.65 -0.87 13.15
C MET A 216 34.24 -0.47 11.73
N SER A 217 33.22 -1.12 11.17
CA SER A 217 32.51 -0.66 9.96
C SER A 217 31.16 -1.34 9.79
N ALA A 218 30.06 -0.58 9.70
CA ALA A 218 28.84 -1.03 9.01
C ALA A 218 28.00 0.18 8.57
N THR A 219 27.52 0.17 7.33
CA THR A 219 26.14 0.53 6.97
C THR A 219 25.88 -0.14 5.62
N LEU A 220 26.02 -1.47 5.62
CA LEU A 220 25.78 -2.37 4.49
C LEU A 220 25.24 -3.73 5.01
N LEU A 221 24.70 -3.75 6.24
CA LEU A 221 24.30 -4.99 6.92
C LEU A 221 23.02 -4.74 7.72
N GLY A 222 21.89 -5.16 7.17
CA GLY A 222 20.82 -5.72 7.98
C GLY A 222 21.35 -6.83 8.88
N ASP A 223 20.77 -6.95 10.07
CA ASP A 223 20.89 -8.07 11.02
C ASP A 223 22.24 -8.83 11.12
N GLY A 224 23.37 -8.12 11.10
CA GLY A 224 24.58 -8.51 11.83
C GLY A 224 25.30 -9.82 11.46
N THR A 225 24.93 -10.52 10.38
CA THR A 225 25.53 -11.82 10.03
C THR A 225 26.45 -11.81 8.79
N VAL A 226 26.37 -10.79 7.92
CA VAL A 226 26.93 -10.90 6.55
C VAL A 226 28.40 -10.43 6.39
N ALA A 227 28.98 -9.60 7.28
CA ALA A 227 30.31 -8.99 7.06
C ALA A 227 31.51 -9.64 7.77
N ALA A 228 31.34 -10.74 8.51
CA ALA A 228 32.49 -11.34 9.20
C ALA A 228 33.57 -11.87 8.22
N ASP A 229 33.22 -12.16 6.96
CA ASP A 229 34.06 -12.94 6.04
C ASP A 229 34.51 -12.21 4.76
N ALA A 230 34.19 -10.91 4.58
CA ALA A 230 34.46 -10.22 3.32
C ALA A 230 35.81 -9.47 3.29
N THR A 231 36.58 -9.61 2.20
CA THR A 231 37.85 -8.87 1.99
C THR A 231 37.59 -7.54 1.28
N ILE A 232 38.06 -6.42 1.85
CA ILE A 232 37.91 -5.09 1.25
C ILE A 232 39.21 -4.68 0.56
N VAL A 233 39.11 -4.31 -0.73
CA VAL A 233 40.21 -3.76 -1.52
C VAL A 233 39.86 -2.34 -1.99
N LYS A 234 40.76 -1.38 -1.76
CA LYS A 234 40.54 0.04 -2.09
C LYS A 234 41.53 0.54 -3.12
N SER A 235 41.05 1.05 -4.24
CA SER A 235 41.85 1.74 -5.27
C SER A 235 41.76 3.25 -5.09
N SER A 236 42.91 3.91 -4.89
CA SER A 236 42.98 5.36 -4.99
C SER A 236 43.00 5.75 -6.48
N GLY A 237 41.94 6.38 -6.96
CA GLY A 237 41.92 6.85 -8.35
C GLY A 237 42.56 8.20 -8.55
N ARG A 238 42.56 8.65 -9.81
CA ARG A 238 42.93 10.01 -10.21
C ARG A 238 41.69 10.70 -10.76
N ALA A 239 41.26 11.78 -10.11
CA ALA A 239 40.19 12.65 -10.58
C ALA A 239 40.74 14.09 -10.66
N TYR A 240 40.44 14.78 -11.75
CA TYR A 240 40.76 16.20 -11.88
C TYR A 240 39.77 17.04 -11.07
N PRO A 241 40.18 18.22 -10.55
CA PRO A 241 39.27 19.10 -9.81
C PRO A 241 38.11 19.56 -10.70
N VAL A 242 36.92 19.67 -10.11
CA VAL A 242 35.71 20.17 -10.77
C VAL A 242 35.17 21.34 -9.96
N ASP A 243 35.08 22.52 -10.59
CA ASP A 243 34.49 23.70 -9.96
C ASP A 243 32.96 23.58 -9.97
N VAL A 244 32.33 23.67 -8.80
CA VAL A 244 30.87 23.56 -8.66
C VAL A 244 30.26 24.95 -8.49
N THR A 245 29.30 25.29 -9.34
CA THR A 245 28.57 26.55 -9.30
C THR A 245 27.09 26.33 -8.99
N TYR A 246 26.56 27.15 -8.09
CA TYR A 246 25.15 27.18 -7.71
C TYR A 246 24.43 28.44 -8.24
N PRO A 247 23.09 28.45 -8.30
CA PRO A 247 22.31 29.64 -8.63
C PRO A 247 22.47 30.73 -7.56
N PRO A 248 22.27 32.01 -7.90
CA PRO A 248 22.36 33.11 -6.94
C PRO A 248 21.27 33.03 -5.86
N ARG A 249 21.51 33.73 -4.73
CA ARG A 249 20.54 33.83 -3.64
C ARG A 249 19.20 34.37 -4.16
N GLY A 250 18.10 33.68 -3.83
CA GLY A 250 16.74 34.01 -4.29
C GLY A 250 16.27 33.25 -5.53
N ALA A 251 17.13 32.43 -6.15
CA ALA A 251 16.70 31.52 -7.22
C ALA A 251 15.60 30.54 -6.75
N PRO A 252 14.70 30.11 -7.65
CA PRO A 252 13.66 29.13 -7.32
C PRO A 252 14.24 27.81 -6.79
N ARG A 253 13.61 27.26 -5.74
CA ARG A 253 13.89 25.91 -5.24
C ARG A 253 13.33 24.83 -6.19
N LEU A 254 13.79 23.59 -6.09
CA LEU A 254 13.31 22.49 -6.95
C LEU A 254 11.79 22.33 -6.91
N ALA A 255 11.18 22.42 -5.73
CA ALA A 255 9.73 22.35 -5.57
C ALA A 255 8.99 23.38 -6.45
N ALA A 256 9.47 24.62 -6.49
CA ALA A 256 8.89 25.68 -7.31
C ALA A 256 9.07 25.42 -8.82
N LEU A 257 10.24 24.89 -9.23
CA LEU A 257 10.50 24.48 -10.61
C LEU A 257 9.59 23.33 -11.06
N LEU A 258 9.21 22.44 -10.15
CA LEU A 258 8.29 21.33 -10.42
C LEU A 258 6.81 21.75 -10.42
N SER A 259 6.43 22.76 -9.64
CA SER A 259 5.05 23.26 -9.58
C SER A 259 4.62 24.03 -10.83
N ARG A 260 5.56 24.65 -11.56
CA ARG A 260 5.27 25.43 -12.77
C ARG A 260 5.72 24.70 -14.03
N ARG A 261 4.78 24.41 -14.92
CA ARG A 261 5.06 23.80 -16.24
C ARG A 261 6.10 24.62 -17.01
N GLY A 262 7.17 23.96 -17.48
CA GLY A 262 8.23 24.57 -18.29
C GLY A 262 9.39 25.19 -17.49
N ALA A 263 9.20 25.47 -16.18
CA ALA A 263 10.20 26.19 -15.40
C ALA A 263 11.50 25.40 -15.21
N LEU A 264 11.41 24.08 -15.02
CA LEU A 264 12.59 23.20 -14.99
C LEU A 264 13.35 23.25 -16.33
N GLU A 265 12.63 23.10 -17.44
CA GLU A 265 13.23 23.11 -18.78
C GLU A 265 13.93 24.44 -19.07
N ASP A 266 13.31 25.57 -18.73
CA ASP A 266 13.87 26.92 -18.91
C ASP A 266 15.17 27.09 -18.09
N ALA A 267 15.15 26.70 -16.81
CA ALA A 267 16.33 26.79 -15.93
C ALA A 267 17.50 25.93 -16.43
N VAL A 268 17.21 24.74 -16.96
CA VAL A 268 18.24 23.84 -17.51
C VAL A 268 18.82 24.38 -18.81
N VAL A 269 18.00 24.97 -19.68
CA VAL A 269 18.47 25.63 -20.91
C VAL A 269 19.41 26.78 -20.57
N GLU A 270 19.03 27.67 -19.64
CA GLU A 270 19.86 28.79 -19.19
C GLU A 270 21.20 28.31 -18.60
N ALA A 271 21.16 27.29 -17.74
CA ALA A 271 22.36 26.70 -17.17
C ALA A 271 23.25 26.03 -18.24
N THR A 272 22.66 25.43 -19.27
CA THR A 272 23.42 24.82 -20.37
C THR A 272 24.10 25.86 -21.25
N GLU A 273 23.42 26.96 -21.57
CA GLU A 273 24.04 28.09 -22.28
C GLU A 273 25.18 28.72 -21.48
N LYS A 274 25.03 28.81 -20.15
CA LYS A 274 26.10 29.25 -19.26
C LYS A 274 27.27 28.27 -19.25
N ALA A 275 27.03 26.97 -19.14
CA ALA A 275 28.07 25.95 -19.21
C ALA A 275 28.83 25.98 -20.54
N LEU A 276 28.13 26.24 -21.65
CA LEU A 276 28.76 26.42 -22.96
C LEU A 276 29.68 27.65 -23.01
N ARG A 277 29.35 28.74 -22.32
CA ARG A 277 30.22 29.93 -22.25
C ARG A 277 31.42 29.75 -21.32
N ASP A 278 31.22 29.07 -20.20
CA ASP A 278 32.20 29.05 -19.10
C ASP A 278 33.17 27.85 -19.18
N ALA A 279 32.79 26.77 -19.86
CA ALA A 279 33.63 25.58 -20.01
C ALA A 279 34.56 25.66 -21.23
N PRO A 280 35.69 24.89 -21.24
CA PRO A 280 36.65 24.89 -22.34
C PRO A 280 36.02 24.72 -23.74
N ASP A 281 36.55 25.42 -24.74
CA ASP A 281 36.00 25.49 -26.10
C ASP A 281 35.92 24.13 -26.82
N ASP A 282 36.78 23.18 -26.45
CA ASP A 282 36.87 21.83 -27.03
C ASP A 282 36.15 20.75 -26.22
N GLY A 283 35.52 21.13 -25.09
CA GLY A 283 34.93 20.21 -24.13
C GLY A 283 33.40 20.11 -24.21
N ASP A 284 32.90 18.89 -24.15
CA ASP A 284 31.48 18.55 -24.24
C ASP A 284 30.73 18.89 -22.93
N VAL A 285 29.44 19.22 -23.05
CA VAL A 285 28.54 19.49 -21.92
C VAL A 285 27.60 18.30 -21.72
N LEU A 286 27.52 17.75 -20.51
CA LEU A 286 26.59 16.70 -20.12
C LEU A 286 25.47 17.26 -19.23
N VAL A 287 24.22 17.16 -19.68
CA VAL A 287 23.06 17.69 -18.97
C VAL A 287 22.25 16.53 -18.39
N PHE A 288 22.04 16.50 -17.07
CA PHE A 288 21.21 15.50 -16.40
C PHE A 288 19.78 16.01 -16.21
N LEU A 289 18.80 15.20 -16.63
CA LEU A 289 17.37 15.44 -16.48
C LEU A 289 16.64 14.18 -15.98
N PRO A 290 15.46 14.31 -15.34
CA PRO A 290 14.79 13.16 -14.75
C PRO A 290 14.22 12.18 -15.79
N GLY A 291 13.86 12.62 -17.00
CA GLY A 291 13.21 11.72 -17.96
C GLY A 291 13.17 12.20 -19.41
N ALA A 292 12.72 11.31 -20.30
CA ALA A 292 12.71 11.53 -21.75
C ALA A 292 11.86 12.74 -22.20
N ARG A 293 10.79 13.06 -21.46
CA ARG A 293 9.93 14.20 -21.77
C ARG A 293 10.70 15.52 -21.60
N GLU A 294 11.35 15.69 -20.46
CA GLU A 294 12.16 16.86 -20.17
C GLU A 294 13.37 16.92 -21.12
N ILE A 295 14.04 15.78 -21.37
CA ILE A 295 15.18 15.69 -22.29
C ILE A 295 14.82 16.18 -23.70
N ARG A 296 13.68 15.74 -24.27
CA ARG A 296 13.27 16.16 -25.61
C ARG A 296 12.95 17.65 -25.68
N ARG A 297 12.30 18.21 -24.66
CA ARG A 297 11.95 19.63 -24.60
C ARG A 297 13.20 20.51 -24.52
N VAL A 298 14.12 20.18 -23.61
CA VAL A 298 15.39 20.89 -23.45
C VAL A 298 16.23 20.75 -24.73
N ALA A 299 16.34 19.54 -25.29
CA ALA A 299 17.08 19.34 -26.54
C ALA A 299 16.49 20.12 -27.72
N SER A 300 15.16 20.23 -27.83
CA SER A 300 14.50 21.05 -28.86
C SER A 300 14.83 22.52 -28.68
N ALA A 301 14.69 23.04 -27.44
CA ALA A 301 14.99 24.44 -27.13
C ALA A 301 16.46 24.79 -27.39
N LEU A 302 17.40 23.91 -27.05
CA LEU A 302 18.84 24.14 -27.27
C LEU A 302 19.21 24.17 -28.77
N ARG A 303 18.55 23.35 -29.60
CA ARG A 303 18.78 23.34 -31.07
C ARG A 303 18.34 24.65 -31.73
N GLU A 304 17.39 25.36 -31.15
CA GLU A 304 16.92 26.66 -31.67
C GLU A 304 17.83 27.82 -31.24
N ARG A 305 18.69 27.61 -30.22
CA ARG A 305 19.45 28.67 -29.56
C ARG A 305 20.96 28.56 -29.72
N THR A 306 21.46 27.42 -30.20
CA THR A 306 22.89 27.14 -30.32
C THR A 306 23.19 26.35 -31.59
N ASP A 307 24.37 26.58 -32.17
CA ASP A 307 24.88 25.83 -33.34
C ASP A 307 25.64 24.55 -32.93
N VAL A 308 25.68 24.23 -31.63
CA VAL A 308 26.39 23.08 -31.07
C VAL A 308 25.59 21.79 -31.32
N SER A 309 26.26 20.67 -31.56
CA SER A 309 25.59 19.38 -31.76
C SER A 309 24.82 18.98 -30.49
N ILE A 310 23.49 18.82 -30.59
CA ILE A 310 22.62 18.42 -29.47
C ILE A 310 22.19 16.96 -29.63
N GLU A 311 22.75 16.10 -28.78
CA GLU A 311 22.47 14.67 -28.69
C GLU A 311 21.64 14.36 -27.45
N THR A 312 20.81 13.32 -27.51
CA THR A 312 20.00 12.87 -26.38
C THR A 312 20.41 11.47 -25.96
N LEU A 313 20.37 11.16 -24.67
CA LEU A 313 20.67 9.82 -24.15
C LEU A 313 19.71 9.39 -23.03
N TYR A 314 18.78 8.48 -23.33
CA TYR A 314 17.86 7.91 -22.34
C TYR A 314 17.53 6.45 -22.64
N GLY A 315 17.07 5.70 -21.64
CA GLY A 315 16.93 4.23 -21.69
C GLY A 315 16.07 3.70 -22.84
N ALA A 316 14.99 4.41 -23.16
CA ALA A 316 14.04 4.03 -24.21
C ALA A 316 14.41 4.50 -25.63
N MET A 317 15.69 4.74 -25.88
CA MET A 317 16.20 4.98 -27.23
C MET A 317 16.54 3.64 -27.89
N PRO A 318 16.45 3.53 -29.24
CA PRO A 318 17.01 2.39 -29.95
C PRO A 318 18.47 2.15 -29.56
N ALA A 319 18.86 0.87 -29.45
CA ALA A 319 20.20 0.49 -28.99
C ALA A 319 21.30 1.10 -29.87
N GLU A 320 21.09 1.12 -31.18
CA GLU A 320 22.01 1.68 -32.16
C GLU A 320 22.18 3.20 -31.97
N ALA A 321 21.11 3.90 -31.60
CA ALA A 321 21.15 5.34 -31.33
C ALA A 321 21.89 5.65 -30.02
N GLN A 322 21.73 4.82 -28.98
CA GLN A 322 22.50 4.94 -27.74
C GLN A 322 23.98 4.70 -28.00
N ASP A 323 24.30 3.60 -28.69
CA ASP A 323 25.68 3.25 -29.05
C ASP A 323 26.35 4.36 -29.88
N ALA A 324 25.60 5.02 -30.79
CA ALA A 324 26.11 6.14 -31.59
C ALA A 324 26.46 7.37 -30.74
N VAL A 325 25.66 7.71 -29.72
CA VAL A 325 25.98 8.81 -28.79
C VAL A 325 27.22 8.48 -27.95
N VAL A 326 27.36 7.22 -27.55
CA VAL A 326 28.42 6.79 -26.64
C VAL A 326 29.76 6.65 -27.35
N HIS A 327 29.77 6.04 -28.55
CA HIS A 327 30.99 5.69 -29.26
C HIS A 327 31.22 6.47 -30.55
N GLY A 328 30.18 7.14 -31.09
CA GLY A 328 30.23 7.83 -32.38
C GLY A 328 30.67 9.29 -32.30
N ARG A 329 31.50 9.67 -31.32
CA ARG A 329 31.93 11.06 -31.11
C ARG A 329 32.54 11.64 -32.40
N ARG A 330 31.95 12.72 -32.90
CA ARG A 330 32.43 13.48 -34.06
C ARG A 330 33.39 14.59 -33.64
N ARG A 331 34.12 15.18 -34.59
CA ARG A 331 34.93 16.38 -34.33
C ARG A 331 34.01 17.56 -33.98
N GLY A 332 34.42 18.37 -33.00
CA GLY A 332 33.68 19.53 -32.51
C GLY A 332 33.00 19.27 -31.17
N ARG A 333 32.51 20.35 -30.57
CA ARG A 333 31.83 20.35 -29.27
C ARG A 333 30.40 19.83 -29.40
N ARG A 334 29.92 19.10 -28.39
CA ARG A 334 28.50 18.68 -28.29
C ARG A 334 27.90 18.89 -26.90
N VAL A 335 26.58 18.93 -26.86
CA VAL A 335 25.77 18.82 -25.65
C VAL A 335 25.05 17.48 -25.66
N VAL A 336 25.27 16.67 -24.63
CA VAL A 336 24.55 15.41 -24.42
C VAL A 336 23.51 15.62 -23.32
N VAL A 337 22.23 15.59 -23.69
CA VAL A 337 21.11 15.72 -22.76
C VAL A 337 20.65 14.33 -22.34
N ALA A 338 20.92 13.94 -21.10
CA ALA A 338 20.84 12.57 -20.64
C ALA A 338 19.94 12.38 -19.40
N SER A 339 19.42 11.15 -19.26
CA SER A 339 18.87 10.67 -17.99
C SER A 339 20.00 10.16 -17.07
N PRO A 340 19.70 9.62 -15.87
CA PRO A 340 20.72 9.01 -15.01
C PRO A 340 21.53 7.90 -15.68
N ILE A 341 21.14 7.41 -16.87
CA ILE A 341 21.90 6.44 -17.68
C ILE A 341 23.38 6.85 -17.87
N ALA A 342 23.69 8.15 -17.90
CA ALA A 342 25.05 8.67 -18.04
C ALA A 342 25.82 8.86 -16.72
N GLU A 343 25.21 8.58 -15.56
CA GLU A 343 25.75 8.91 -14.23
C GLU A 343 27.00 8.11 -13.87
N ALA A 344 26.97 6.77 -13.98
CA ALA A 344 28.01 5.95 -13.38
C ALA A 344 28.78 5.12 -14.43
N SER A 345 28.10 4.18 -15.09
CA SER A 345 28.71 3.07 -15.86
C SER A 345 29.12 3.41 -17.31
N LEU A 346 28.50 4.43 -17.92
CA LEU A 346 28.85 4.86 -19.27
C LEU A 346 30.01 5.83 -19.24
N THR A 347 30.97 5.76 -20.17
CA THR A 347 32.02 6.80 -20.30
C THR A 347 31.74 7.59 -21.57
N LEU A 348 31.50 8.89 -21.42
CA LEU A 348 31.40 9.82 -22.53
C LEU A 348 32.72 10.58 -22.57
N ASP A 349 33.53 10.31 -23.59
CA ASP A 349 34.83 10.97 -23.74
C ASP A 349 34.66 12.44 -24.10
N GLY A 350 35.51 13.30 -23.56
CA GLY A 350 35.54 14.73 -23.85
C GLY A 350 34.60 15.60 -23.02
N VAL A 351 33.87 15.04 -22.04
CA VAL A 351 33.03 15.86 -21.13
C VAL A 351 33.91 16.66 -20.17
N THR A 352 33.76 17.98 -20.20
CA THR A 352 34.44 18.93 -19.28
C THR A 352 33.45 19.77 -18.50
N ALA A 353 32.15 19.73 -18.84
CA ALA A 353 31.12 20.42 -18.10
C ALA A 353 29.88 19.56 -17.85
N VAL A 354 29.27 19.75 -16.69
CA VAL A 354 28.02 19.09 -16.27
C VAL A 354 26.99 20.13 -15.89
N VAL A 355 25.74 19.91 -16.30
CA VAL A 355 24.57 20.62 -15.79
C VAL A 355 23.70 19.61 -15.05
N ASP A 356 23.53 19.77 -13.75
CA ASP A 356 22.77 18.85 -12.90
C ASP A 356 21.42 19.46 -12.51
N SER A 357 20.33 18.80 -12.94
CA SER A 357 18.99 19.21 -12.54
C SER A 357 18.65 18.88 -11.09
N GLY A 358 19.45 18.06 -10.40
CA GLY A 358 19.19 17.61 -9.03
C GLY A 358 18.03 16.63 -8.89
N LEU A 359 17.52 16.09 -10.01
CA LEU A 359 16.32 15.26 -10.05
C LEU A 359 16.59 13.91 -10.73
N ARG A 360 15.79 12.91 -10.35
CA ARG A 360 15.73 11.59 -10.99
C ARG A 360 14.29 11.09 -11.05
N ARG A 361 14.00 10.18 -11.98
CA ARG A 361 12.74 9.42 -12.00
C ARG A 361 12.96 8.09 -11.27
N VAL A 362 12.05 7.75 -10.36
CA VAL A 362 12.04 6.45 -9.67
C VAL A 362 10.72 5.77 -9.88
N ALA A 363 10.74 4.44 -9.95
CA ALA A 363 9.54 3.64 -9.85
C ALA A 363 9.09 3.55 -8.39
N THR A 364 7.82 3.77 -8.15
CA THR A 364 7.13 3.58 -6.87
C THR A 364 5.83 2.82 -7.12
N ILE A 365 5.23 2.27 -6.08
CA ILE A 365 3.87 1.74 -6.18
C ILE A 365 2.87 2.86 -5.89
N ASP A 366 1.80 2.89 -6.67
CA ASP A 366 0.60 3.63 -6.35
C ASP A 366 -0.25 2.83 -5.36
N GLU A 367 -0.49 3.36 -4.16
CA GLU A 367 -1.12 2.58 -3.08
C GLU A 367 -2.58 2.20 -3.40
N ASP A 368 -3.30 3.05 -4.13
CA ASP A 368 -4.70 2.84 -4.50
C ASP A 368 -4.87 1.77 -5.59
N THR A 369 -3.99 1.75 -6.58
CA THR A 369 -4.11 0.83 -7.73
C THR A 369 -3.19 -0.37 -7.65
N GLY A 370 -2.15 -0.33 -6.83
CA GLY A 370 -1.09 -1.33 -6.82
C GLY A 370 -0.23 -1.36 -8.08
N LEU A 371 -0.41 -0.38 -8.98
CA LEU A 371 0.38 -0.28 -10.20
C LEU A 371 1.69 0.47 -9.97
N ARG A 372 2.68 0.16 -10.81
CA ARG A 372 3.96 0.86 -10.85
C ARG A 372 3.76 2.25 -11.43
N ARG A 373 4.24 3.27 -10.71
CA ARG A 373 4.21 4.68 -11.11
C ARG A 373 5.62 5.26 -11.12
N LEU A 374 5.90 6.11 -12.11
CA LEU A 374 7.14 6.89 -12.15
C LEU A 374 6.97 8.24 -11.43
N THR A 375 7.67 8.43 -10.31
CA THR A 375 7.69 9.68 -9.54
C THR A 375 9.02 10.41 -9.71
N THR A 376 8.99 11.74 -9.75
CA THR A 376 10.22 12.56 -9.74
C THR A 376 10.65 12.73 -8.28
N LYS A 377 11.89 12.39 -7.97
CA LYS A 377 12.51 12.65 -6.66
C LYS A 377 13.79 13.46 -6.84
N VAL A 378 14.18 14.14 -5.77
CA VAL A 378 15.53 14.73 -5.67
C VAL A 378 16.57 13.60 -5.63
N VAL A 379 17.77 13.89 -6.13
CA VAL A 379 18.90 12.96 -6.01
C VAL A 379 19.51 13.01 -4.61
N SER A 380 20.30 12.00 -4.25
CA SER A 380 21.13 12.05 -3.06
C SER A 380 22.41 12.87 -3.32
N ARG A 381 23.09 13.28 -2.26
CA ARG A 381 24.38 13.96 -2.32
C ARG A 381 25.41 13.15 -3.12
N ALA A 382 25.54 11.86 -2.81
CA ALA A 382 26.44 10.96 -3.52
C ALA A 382 26.15 10.88 -5.03
N SER A 383 24.88 10.89 -5.44
CA SER A 383 24.48 10.89 -6.87
C SER A 383 24.86 12.21 -7.55
N ALA A 384 24.59 13.35 -6.91
CA ALA A 384 25.00 14.67 -7.42
C ALA A 384 26.53 14.83 -7.52
N ASP A 385 27.29 14.21 -6.61
CA ASP A 385 28.75 14.22 -6.64
C ASP A 385 29.29 13.27 -7.73
N GLN A 386 28.66 12.12 -7.96
CA GLN A 386 28.98 11.25 -9.11
C GLN A 386 28.72 11.95 -10.45
N ARG A 387 27.61 12.68 -10.57
CA ARG A 387 27.31 13.54 -11.74
C ARG A 387 28.37 14.60 -11.92
N THR A 388 28.80 15.24 -10.83
CA THR A 388 29.88 16.24 -10.84
C THR A 388 31.19 15.63 -11.35
N GLY A 389 31.54 14.44 -10.86
CA GLY A 389 32.75 13.70 -11.27
C GLY A 389 32.80 13.34 -12.76
N ARG A 390 31.71 13.49 -13.52
CA ARG A 390 31.70 13.31 -14.98
C ARG A 390 32.53 14.35 -15.73
N ALA A 391 32.61 15.57 -15.21
CA ALA A 391 33.41 16.65 -15.78
C ALA A 391 34.91 16.51 -15.49
N GLY A 392 35.29 15.78 -14.43
CA GLY A 392 36.66 15.68 -13.93
C GLY A 392 37.44 14.43 -14.36
N ARG A 393 36.98 13.71 -15.39
CA ARG A 393 37.58 12.42 -15.80
C ARG A 393 38.87 12.56 -16.60
N THR A 394 38.92 13.54 -17.50
CA THR A 394 40.03 13.66 -18.48
C THR A 394 40.83 14.94 -18.30
N ALA A 395 40.22 15.98 -17.76
CA ALA A 395 40.80 17.30 -17.49
C ALA A 395 40.03 17.97 -16.34
N PRO A 396 40.52 19.09 -15.78
CA PRO A 396 39.72 19.94 -14.89
C PRO A 396 38.38 20.32 -15.53
N GLY A 397 37.32 20.36 -14.73
CA GLY A 397 35.96 20.50 -15.25
C GLY A 397 35.11 21.50 -14.47
N LEU A 398 33.88 21.67 -14.95
CA LEU A 398 32.88 22.58 -14.39
C LEU A 398 31.56 21.84 -14.15
N CYS A 399 30.87 22.13 -13.04
CA CYS A 399 29.54 21.59 -12.74
C CYS A 399 28.59 22.72 -12.34
N LEU A 400 27.47 22.85 -13.05
CA LEU A 400 26.42 23.81 -12.75
C LEU A 400 25.22 23.05 -12.17
N ARG A 401 24.89 23.32 -10.91
CA ARG A 401 23.66 22.84 -10.28
C ARG A 401 22.57 23.90 -10.47
N ILE A 402 21.37 23.49 -10.88
CA ILE A 402 20.26 24.44 -11.09
C ILE A 402 19.48 24.76 -9.81
N PHE A 403 19.89 24.19 -8.67
CA PHE A 403 19.23 24.32 -7.38
C PHE A 403 20.19 24.94 -6.34
N PRO A 404 19.67 25.65 -5.32
CA PRO A 404 20.50 26.36 -4.34
C PRO A 404 21.42 25.43 -3.52
N GLU A 405 22.57 25.95 -3.10
CA GLU A 405 23.55 25.24 -2.26
C GLU A 405 22.94 24.71 -0.95
N ALA A 406 22.10 25.51 -0.28
CA ALA A 406 21.38 25.07 0.93
C ALA A 406 20.46 23.85 0.67
N GLU A 407 19.93 23.70 -0.55
CA GLU A 407 19.12 22.54 -0.92
C GLU A 407 20.01 21.31 -1.13
N PHE A 408 21.21 21.48 -1.73
CA PHE A 408 22.23 20.42 -1.81
C PHE A 408 22.67 19.91 -0.43
N GLU A 409 22.93 20.82 0.51
CA GLU A 409 23.33 20.48 1.88
C GLU A 409 22.23 19.69 2.62
N SER A 410 20.97 19.92 2.28
CA SER A 410 19.82 19.22 2.87
C SER A 410 19.52 17.85 2.25
N LEU A 411 20.16 17.48 1.13
CA LEU A 411 19.96 16.17 0.50
C LEU A 411 20.44 15.05 1.41
N SER A 412 19.75 13.90 1.33
CA SER A 412 20.25 12.67 1.95
C SER A 412 21.60 12.30 1.35
N GLU A 413 22.50 11.77 2.18
CA GLU A 413 23.85 11.38 1.73
C GLU A 413 23.77 10.30 0.64
N PHE A 414 22.99 9.25 0.90
CA PHE A 414 22.75 8.13 0.00
C PHE A 414 21.28 8.03 -0.42
N SER A 415 21.04 7.35 -1.53
CA SER A 415 19.69 6.96 -1.96
C SER A 415 19.28 5.70 -1.19
N ALA A 416 18.01 5.62 -0.78
CA ALA A 416 17.47 4.38 -0.25
C ALA A 416 17.50 3.26 -1.32
N PRO A 417 17.80 2.01 -0.94
CA PRO A 417 17.82 0.90 -1.87
C PRO A 417 16.43 0.63 -2.44
N GLU A 418 16.36 0.20 -3.71
CA GLU A 418 15.09 0.07 -4.43
C GLU A 418 14.16 -0.96 -3.77
N ILE A 419 14.73 -2.04 -3.20
CA ILE A 419 14.01 -3.12 -2.51
C ILE A 419 13.07 -2.62 -1.38
N ILE A 420 13.34 -1.46 -0.79
CA ILE A 420 12.55 -0.86 0.29
C ILE A 420 11.26 -0.21 -0.23
N SER A 421 11.23 0.22 -1.49
CA SER A 421 10.14 1.04 -2.03
C SER A 421 9.49 0.49 -3.31
N ALA A 422 10.10 -0.51 -3.93
CA ALA A 422 9.61 -1.15 -5.14
C ALA A 422 8.40 -2.06 -4.90
N ASP A 423 7.78 -2.44 -6.01
CA ASP A 423 6.89 -3.59 -6.07
C ASP A 423 7.70 -4.88 -6.00
N LEU A 424 7.34 -5.75 -5.06
CA LEU A 424 8.03 -7.00 -4.80
C LEU A 424 7.30 -8.21 -5.38
N ALA A 425 6.19 -8.06 -6.12
CA ALA A 425 5.49 -9.21 -6.71
C ALA A 425 6.41 -10.09 -7.58
N SER A 426 7.26 -9.47 -8.41
CA SER A 426 8.28 -10.20 -9.20
C SER A 426 9.36 -10.84 -8.33
N VAL A 427 9.77 -10.18 -7.25
CA VAL A 427 10.76 -10.69 -6.29
C VAL A 427 10.20 -11.91 -5.57
N VAL A 428 9.00 -11.80 -5.02
CA VAL A 428 8.29 -12.90 -4.35
C VAL A 428 8.17 -14.10 -5.29
N LEU A 429 7.82 -13.89 -6.57
CA LEU A 429 7.76 -14.99 -7.55
C LEU A 429 9.12 -15.68 -7.72
N VAL A 430 10.21 -14.91 -7.79
CA VAL A 430 11.58 -15.44 -7.88
C VAL A 430 11.96 -16.20 -6.61
N LEU A 431 11.66 -15.68 -5.42
CA LEU A 431 11.99 -16.32 -4.14
C LEU A 431 11.16 -17.59 -3.91
N SER A 432 9.89 -17.57 -4.29
CA SER A 432 9.03 -18.76 -4.30
C SER A 432 9.56 -19.83 -5.27
N ALA A 433 10.05 -19.43 -6.45
CA ALA A 433 10.70 -20.33 -7.40
C ALA A 433 12.04 -20.87 -6.89
N TRP A 434 12.74 -20.09 -6.07
CA TRP A 434 13.97 -20.52 -5.38
C TRP A 434 13.70 -21.57 -4.29
N GLY A 435 12.45 -21.63 -3.79
CA GLY A 435 12.00 -22.64 -2.84
C GLY A 435 11.48 -22.09 -1.50
N CYS A 436 11.46 -20.77 -1.31
CA CYS A 436 10.90 -20.16 -0.10
C CYS A 436 9.37 -20.41 -0.04
N GLN A 437 8.89 -20.95 1.08
CA GLN A 437 7.49 -21.32 1.29
C GLN A 437 6.72 -20.34 2.18
N SER A 438 7.43 -19.43 2.85
CA SER A 438 6.87 -18.40 3.73
C SER A 438 7.64 -17.08 3.64
N VAL A 439 7.05 -16.01 4.15
CA VAL A 439 7.73 -14.71 4.29
C VAL A 439 8.95 -14.82 5.20
N ASP A 440 8.87 -15.59 6.28
CA ASP A 440 9.99 -15.80 7.21
C ASP A 440 11.19 -16.46 6.52
N GLU A 441 10.95 -17.43 5.63
CA GLU A 441 12.02 -18.06 4.84
C GLU A 441 12.61 -17.09 3.82
N MET A 442 11.80 -16.21 3.22
CA MET A 442 12.30 -15.16 2.33
C MET A 442 13.20 -14.18 3.08
N LEU A 443 12.80 -13.76 4.28
CA LEU A 443 13.58 -12.89 5.15
C LEU A 443 14.88 -13.56 5.65
N GLY A 444 14.91 -14.89 5.72
CA GLY A 444 16.09 -15.65 6.10
C GLY A 444 17.21 -15.67 5.05
N LEU A 445 16.96 -15.18 3.83
CA LEU A 445 17.99 -15.05 2.80
C LEU A 445 18.98 -13.93 3.13
N PRO A 446 20.25 -14.03 2.70
CA PRO A 446 21.31 -13.09 3.07
C PRO A 446 21.23 -11.77 2.27
N PHE A 447 20.15 -11.02 2.43
CA PHE A 447 19.99 -9.68 1.88
C PHE A 447 20.90 -8.67 2.57
N ILE A 448 21.31 -7.63 1.83
CA ILE A 448 22.02 -6.49 2.41
C ILE A 448 21.07 -5.64 3.26
N ASP A 449 19.90 -5.33 2.70
CA ASP A 449 18.79 -4.72 3.41
C ASP A 449 17.58 -5.62 3.20
N ALA A 450 16.97 -6.08 4.30
CA ALA A 450 15.82 -6.96 4.22
C ALA A 450 14.63 -6.24 3.54
N PRO A 451 13.91 -6.90 2.62
CA PRO A 451 12.68 -6.37 2.06
C PRO A 451 11.63 -6.12 3.16
N PRO A 452 10.85 -5.02 3.10
CA PRO A 452 9.78 -4.78 4.07
C PRO A 452 8.71 -5.88 4.05
N VAL A 453 8.30 -6.34 5.22
CA VAL A 453 7.34 -7.44 5.40
C VAL A 453 6.03 -7.15 4.66
N GLU A 454 5.50 -5.94 4.82
CA GLU A 454 4.23 -5.52 4.24
C GLU A 454 4.27 -5.55 2.70
N ARG A 455 5.45 -5.35 2.10
CA ARG A 455 5.63 -5.41 0.64
C ARG A 455 5.76 -6.85 0.14
N LEU A 456 6.39 -7.73 0.91
CA LEU A 456 6.41 -9.17 0.60
C LEU A 456 5.01 -9.76 0.67
N GLU A 457 4.27 -9.44 1.73
CA GLU A 457 2.86 -9.86 1.91
C GLU A 457 1.99 -9.34 0.77
N ARG A 458 2.11 -8.07 0.40
CA ARG A 458 1.40 -7.52 -0.76
C ARG A 458 1.76 -8.22 -2.08
N GLY A 459 3.03 -8.57 -2.27
CA GLY A 459 3.48 -9.33 -3.42
C GLY A 459 2.89 -10.75 -3.44
N LEU A 460 2.80 -11.40 -2.28
CA LEU A 460 2.15 -12.70 -2.11
C LEU A 460 0.66 -12.62 -2.39
N ASP A 461 -0.05 -11.61 -1.88
CA ASP A 461 -1.47 -11.39 -2.16
C ASP A 461 -1.72 -11.21 -3.66
N ALA A 462 -0.85 -10.45 -4.33
CA ALA A 462 -0.93 -10.27 -5.78
C ALA A 462 -0.77 -11.62 -6.52
N LEU A 463 0.25 -12.42 -6.17
CA LEU A 463 0.47 -13.73 -6.77
C LEU A 463 -0.64 -14.75 -6.42
N ALA A 464 -1.16 -14.70 -5.20
CA ALA A 464 -2.27 -15.54 -4.76
C ALA A 464 -3.55 -15.20 -5.54
N SER A 465 -3.80 -13.91 -5.81
CA SER A 465 -4.93 -13.46 -6.63
C SER A 465 -4.85 -13.97 -8.08
N LEU A 466 -3.63 -14.17 -8.60
CA LEU A 466 -3.37 -14.78 -9.91
C LEU A 466 -3.47 -16.33 -9.86
N GLY A 467 -3.49 -16.93 -8.67
CA GLY A 467 -3.39 -18.38 -8.47
C GLY A 467 -1.98 -18.94 -8.69
N ALA A 468 -0.95 -18.09 -8.62
CA ALA A 468 0.44 -18.46 -8.80
C ALA A 468 1.05 -19.12 -7.55
N VAL A 469 0.55 -18.78 -6.36
CA VAL A 469 0.97 -19.38 -5.09
C VAL A 469 -0.22 -19.98 -4.34
N ALA A 470 0.06 -20.96 -3.48
CA ALA A 470 -0.89 -21.57 -2.56
C ALA A 470 -0.21 -21.82 -1.20
N GLY A 471 -1.01 -21.89 -0.12
CA GLY A 471 -0.52 -22.26 1.22
C GLY A 471 0.58 -21.33 1.77
N GLY A 472 0.51 -20.02 1.47
CA GLY A 472 1.56 -19.05 1.78
C GLY A 472 2.30 -18.65 0.50
N ALA A 473 3.53 -19.14 0.31
CA ALA A 473 4.38 -18.78 -0.82
C ALA A 473 4.75 -19.96 -1.75
N THR A 474 4.11 -21.12 -1.61
CA THR A 474 4.43 -22.29 -2.44
C THR A 474 3.89 -22.09 -3.86
N LEU A 475 4.74 -22.22 -4.88
CA LEU A 475 4.30 -22.11 -6.27
C LEU A 475 3.31 -23.23 -6.64
N THR A 476 2.26 -22.85 -7.35
CA THR A 476 1.40 -23.80 -8.06
C THR A 476 2.06 -24.21 -9.39
N ALA A 477 1.54 -25.22 -10.09
CA ALA A 477 1.99 -25.54 -11.45
C ALA A 477 1.83 -24.35 -12.41
N PHE A 478 0.77 -23.55 -12.19
CA PHE A 478 0.57 -22.29 -12.90
C PHE A 478 1.62 -21.24 -12.48
N GLY A 479 1.92 -21.13 -11.19
CA GLY A 479 3.00 -20.32 -10.64
C GLY A 479 4.35 -20.59 -11.29
N GLN A 480 4.71 -21.87 -11.41
CA GLN A 480 5.94 -22.28 -12.10
C GLN A 480 5.94 -21.83 -13.56
N THR A 481 4.82 -22.03 -14.26
CA THR A 481 4.67 -21.63 -15.67
C THR A 481 4.89 -20.13 -15.87
N ILE A 482 4.34 -19.28 -15.00
CA ILE A 482 4.56 -17.83 -15.09
C ILE A 482 5.96 -17.42 -14.64
N ALA A 483 6.53 -18.11 -13.64
CA ALA A 483 7.90 -17.88 -13.19
C ALA A 483 8.88 -18.11 -14.32
N ASP A 484 8.67 -19.13 -15.17
CA ASP A 484 9.58 -19.47 -16.27
C ASP A 484 9.59 -18.42 -17.40
N MET A 485 8.56 -17.58 -17.50
CA MET A 485 8.47 -16.55 -18.53
C MET A 485 9.32 -15.32 -18.20
N PRO A 486 10.01 -14.71 -19.18
CA PRO A 486 10.74 -13.46 -19.00
C PRO A 486 9.78 -12.25 -19.07
N LEU A 487 8.73 -12.25 -18.25
CA LEU A 487 7.67 -11.23 -18.18
C LEU A 487 7.35 -10.93 -16.70
N GLU A 488 6.78 -9.75 -16.44
CA GLU A 488 6.20 -9.43 -15.13
C GLU A 488 5.03 -10.39 -14.81
N PRO A 489 4.81 -10.78 -13.54
CA PRO A 489 3.82 -11.78 -13.15
C PRO A 489 2.43 -11.64 -13.77
N ARG A 490 1.85 -10.44 -13.84
CA ARG A 490 0.52 -10.22 -14.45
C ARG A 490 0.57 -10.46 -15.96
N LEU A 491 1.61 -9.96 -16.64
CA LEU A 491 1.78 -10.20 -18.08
C LEU A 491 2.04 -11.67 -18.41
N ALA A 492 2.85 -12.35 -17.59
CA ALA A 492 3.08 -13.79 -17.70
C ALA A 492 1.77 -14.56 -17.50
N ALA A 493 0.95 -14.17 -16.51
CA ALA A 493 -0.37 -14.76 -16.27
C ALA A 493 -1.32 -14.58 -17.46
N ILE A 494 -1.36 -13.37 -18.06
CA ILE A 494 -2.15 -13.08 -19.27
C ILE A 494 -1.78 -14.05 -20.40
N VAL A 495 -0.50 -14.21 -20.68
CA VAL A 495 -0.03 -15.08 -21.78
C VAL A 495 -0.22 -16.57 -21.46
N ALA A 496 -0.07 -16.97 -20.18
CA ALA A 496 -0.20 -18.35 -19.75
C ALA A 496 -1.65 -18.85 -19.72
N LYS A 497 -2.61 -17.98 -19.36
CA LYS A 497 -4.06 -18.29 -19.30
C LYS A 497 -4.85 -17.83 -20.52
N ALA A 498 -4.18 -17.32 -21.55
CA ALA A 498 -4.82 -16.76 -22.74
C ALA A 498 -5.77 -17.77 -23.41
N THR A 499 -7.04 -17.42 -23.54
CA THR A 499 -7.98 -18.08 -24.47
C THR A 499 -7.78 -17.57 -25.90
N ASP A 500 -7.44 -16.29 -26.05
CA ASP A 500 -7.00 -15.66 -27.29
C ASP A 500 -5.55 -15.20 -27.18
N LEU A 501 -4.63 -16.05 -27.66
CA LEU A 501 -3.18 -15.80 -27.59
C LEU A 501 -2.73 -14.53 -28.35
N PRO A 502 -3.26 -14.22 -29.56
CA PRO A 502 -2.99 -12.95 -30.24
C PRO A 502 -3.27 -11.71 -29.38
N SER A 503 -4.44 -11.61 -28.73
CA SER A 503 -4.75 -10.47 -27.85
C SER A 503 -3.83 -10.43 -26.63
N ALA A 504 -3.56 -11.58 -26.01
CA ALA A 504 -2.65 -11.68 -24.87
C ALA A 504 -1.23 -11.20 -25.20
N LEU A 505 -0.68 -11.63 -26.34
CA LEU A 505 0.63 -11.19 -26.81
C LEU A 505 0.63 -9.72 -27.22
N ARG A 506 -0.47 -9.19 -27.77
CA ARG A 506 -0.61 -7.77 -28.10
C ARG A 506 -0.65 -6.90 -26.84
N VAL A 507 -1.41 -7.30 -25.82
CA VAL A 507 -1.43 -6.64 -24.49
C VAL A 507 -0.06 -6.69 -23.85
N ALA A 508 0.57 -7.88 -23.77
CA ALA A 508 1.90 -8.01 -23.22
C ALA A 508 2.91 -7.16 -24.01
N ALA A 509 2.88 -7.18 -25.34
CA ALA A 509 3.77 -6.36 -26.16
C ALA A 509 3.53 -4.86 -26.01
N LEU A 510 2.31 -4.40 -25.71
CA LEU A 510 2.01 -3.00 -25.40
C LEU A 510 2.53 -2.59 -24.01
N LEU A 511 2.50 -3.50 -23.03
CA LEU A 511 2.82 -3.21 -21.63
C LEU A 511 4.26 -3.54 -21.21
N ASP A 512 4.98 -4.39 -21.94
CA ASP A 512 6.33 -4.92 -21.63
C ASP A 512 7.49 -3.89 -21.77
N GLU A 513 7.22 -2.62 -21.52
CA GLU A 513 8.15 -1.49 -21.40
C GLU A 513 9.08 -1.26 -22.61
N ASP A 514 8.53 -0.69 -23.70
CA ASP A 514 9.19 0.32 -24.59
C ASP A 514 8.37 0.68 -25.84
N THR A 515 7.24 0.02 -26.06
CA THR A 515 6.34 0.22 -27.21
C THR A 515 5.19 1.19 -26.92
N ALA A 516 4.68 1.26 -25.68
CA ALA A 516 3.62 2.19 -25.31
C ALA A 516 4.18 3.60 -24.99
N LYS A 517 4.48 4.39 -26.02
CA LYS A 517 4.75 5.82 -25.85
C LYS A 517 3.79 6.68 -26.66
N GLY A 518 2.78 7.17 -25.96
CA GLY A 518 1.87 8.21 -26.43
C GLY A 518 0.91 7.69 -27.50
N GLY A 519 -0.37 8.01 -27.38
CA GLY A 519 -1.29 7.70 -28.48
C GLY A 519 -2.76 7.79 -28.12
N ASP A 520 -3.16 7.22 -26.98
CA ASP A 520 -4.55 7.22 -26.54
C ASP A 520 -4.63 6.63 -25.12
N PHE A 521 -5.71 6.88 -24.41
CA PHE A 521 -6.05 6.13 -23.19
C PHE A 521 -6.45 4.69 -23.55
N ASP A 522 -7.10 4.51 -24.70
CA ASP A 522 -7.54 3.20 -25.19
C ASP A 522 -6.39 2.42 -25.83
N LEU A 523 -6.04 1.27 -25.25
CA LEU A 523 -5.00 0.38 -25.75
C LEU A 523 -5.26 -0.10 -27.18
N ALA A 524 -6.53 -0.23 -27.60
CA ALA A 524 -6.87 -0.65 -28.96
C ALA A 524 -6.42 0.37 -30.02
N LYS A 525 -6.35 1.65 -29.64
CA LYS A 525 -5.97 2.77 -30.51
C LYS A 525 -4.47 3.09 -30.44
N ARG A 526 -3.72 2.48 -29.52
CA ARG A 526 -2.28 2.73 -29.41
C ARG A 526 -1.52 2.11 -30.58
N PRO A 527 -0.59 2.86 -31.20
CA PRO A 527 0.26 2.29 -32.22
C PRO A 527 1.18 1.24 -31.60
N LEU A 528 1.29 0.08 -32.26
CA LEU A 528 2.21 -0.99 -31.91
C LEU A 528 3.05 -1.34 -33.13
N ASP A 529 4.37 -1.48 -32.96
CA ASP A 529 5.23 -2.06 -33.99
C ASP A 529 4.72 -3.47 -34.33
N PRO A 530 4.31 -3.76 -35.58
CA PRO A 530 3.81 -5.08 -35.96
C PRO A 530 4.79 -6.22 -35.65
N ARG A 531 6.09 -5.93 -35.60
CA ARG A 531 7.13 -6.92 -35.25
C ARG A 531 7.25 -7.16 -33.75
N ALA A 532 6.70 -6.31 -32.89
CA ALA A 532 6.81 -6.45 -31.43
C ALA A 532 6.12 -7.74 -30.95
N VAL A 533 4.90 -8.00 -31.43
CA VAL A 533 4.14 -9.22 -31.10
C VAL A 533 4.88 -10.47 -31.58
N SER A 534 5.35 -10.48 -32.83
CA SER A 534 6.09 -11.62 -33.39
C SER A 534 7.42 -11.87 -32.65
N ARG A 535 8.16 -10.81 -32.27
CA ARG A 535 9.37 -10.94 -31.45
C ARG A 535 9.08 -11.52 -30.07
N LEU A 536 8.00 -11.06 -29.42
CA LEU A 536 7.58 -11.58 -28.12
C LEU A 536 7.16 -13.06 -28.24
N ALA A 537 6.33 -13.39 -29.22
CA ALA A 537 5.88 -14.75 -29.49
C ALA A 537 7.07 -15.71 -29.67
N LYS A 538 8.01 -15.35 -30.56
CA LYS A 538 9.24 -16.11 -30.79
C LYS A 538 10.08 -16.27 -29.52
N ARG A 539 10.22 -15.21 -28.71
CA ARG A 539 10.96 -15.25 -27.43
C ARG A 539 10.33 -16.21 -26.42
N LEU A 540 9.01 -16.36 -26.47
CA LEU A 540 8.25 -17.26 -25.62
C LEU A 540 8.07 -18.67 -26.23
N GLY A 541 8.65 -18.93 -27.41
CA GLY A 541 8.46 -20.19 -28.12
C GLY A 541 7.00 -20.44 -28.56
N LYS A 542 6.26 -19.37 -28.84
CA LYS A 542 4.86 -19.42 -29.26
C LYS A 542 4.72 -18.95 -30.71
N ASP A 543 3.81 -19.59 -31.43
CA ASP A 543 3.35 -19.12 -32.74
C ASP A 543 2.09 -18.27 -32.57
N VAL A 544 1.96 -17.22 -33.39
CA VAL A 544 0.83 -16.29 -33.34
C VAL A 544 0.34 -16.00 -34.75
N ASP A 545 -0.98 -16.12 -34.93
CA ASP A 545 -1.69 -15.75 -36.13
C ASP A 545 -2.97 -14.99 -35.75
N GLY A 546 -3.32 -13.95 -36.50
CA GLY A 546 -4.48 -13.09 -36.23
C GLY A 546 -4.17 -11.74 -35.54
N PRO A 547 -5.17 -10.82 -35.52
CA PRO A 547 -4.99 -9.42 -35.11
C PRO A 547 -4.99 -9.18 -33.58
N GLY A 548 -5.64 -10.06 -32.81
CA GLY A 548 -5.77 -9.93 -31.36
C GLY A 548 -6.57 -8.71 -30.93
N ASP A 549 -7.89 -8.74 -31.09
CA ASP A 549 -8.76 -7.59 -30.85
C ASP A 549 -9.48 -7.60 -29.47
N ALA A 550 -9.46 -8.73 -28.76
CA ALA A 550 -10.08 -8.91 -27.45
C ALA A 550 -9.16 -8.47 -26.30
N LEU A 551 -8.69 -7.21 -26.35
CA LEU A 551 -7.71 -6.69 -25.40
C LEU A 551 -8.24 -6.62 -23.96
N GLY A 552 -9.52 -6.28 -23.77
CA GLY A 552 -10.14 -6.22 -22.44
C GLY A 552 -10.18 -7.56 -21.74
N ALA A 553 -10.70 -8.59 -22.41
CA ALA A 553 -10.72 -9.96 -21.91
C ALA A 553 -9.32 -10.48 -21.60
N ALA A 554 -8.35 -10.23 -22.48
CA ALA A 554 -6.95 -10.61 -22.25
C ALA A 554 -6.37 -9.90 -21.01
N LEU A 555 -6.62 -8.59 -20.87
CA LEU A 555 -6.10 -7.81 -19.74
C LEU A 555 -6.75 -8.21 -18.40
N ALA A 556 -8.05 -8.54 -18.40
CA ALA A 556 -8.79 -8.96 -17.21
C ALA A 556 -8.19 -10.19 -16.50
N VAL A 557 -7.48 -11.05 -17.23
CA VAL A 557 -6.77 -12.22 -16.68
C VAL A 557 -5.70 -11.81 -15.68
N GLY A 558 -4.90 -10.78 -16.01
CA GLY A 558 -3.79 -10.30 -15.18
C GLY A 558 -4.14 -9.11 -14.29
N PHE A 559 -5.22 -8.38 -14.60
CA PHE A 559 -5.61 -7.12 -13.96
C PHE A 559 -7.05 -7.18 -13.42
N ARG A 560 -7.46 -8.33 -12.88
CA ARG A 560 -8.82 -8.59 -12.37
C ARG A 560 -9.26 -7.57 -11.30
N ASP A 561 -8.34 -7.22 -10.41
CA ASP A 561 -8.50 -6.20 -9.36
C ASP A 561 -8.72 -4.78 -9.89
N LEU A 562 -8.37 -4.55 -11.17
CA LEU A 562 -8.49 -3.28 -11.87
C LEU A 562 -9.52 -3.30 -13.02
N ILE A 563 -10.40 -4.31 -13.03
CA ILE A 563 -11.68 -4.22 -13.74
C ILE A 563 -12.45 -3.04 -13.14
N ALA A 564 -13.08 -2.24 -13.98
CA ALA A 564 -13.66 -0.97 -13.58
C ALA A 564 -15.06 -0.77 -14.18
N GLN A 565 -16.00 -0.30 -13.37
CA GLN A 565 -17.36 0.05 -13.78
C GLN A 565 -17.58 1.55 -13.70
N ARG A 566 -18.14 2.14 -14.77
CA ARG A 566 -18.51 3.55 -14.82
C ARG A 566 -19.54 3.87 -13.73
N ARG A 567 -19.30 4.94 -12.97
CA ARG A 567 -20.23 5.50 -11.98
C ARG A 567 -20.96 6.75 -12.47
N GLY A 568 -20.39 7.41 -13.48
CA GLY A 568 -20.95 8.61 -14.09
C GLY A 568 -19.84 9.58 -14.47
N ASP A 569 -20.22 10.76 -14.96
CA ASP A 569 -19.24 11.79 -15.32
C ASP A 569 -19.04 12.78 -14.17
N ALA A 570 -17.79 13.21 -14.00
CA ALA A 570 -17.43 14.18 -12.99
C ALA A 570 -17.93 15.58 -13.36
N SER A 571 -18.38 16.34 -12.36
CA SER A 571 -18.89 17.71 -12.54
C SER A 571 -17.85 18.69 -13.12
N TYR A 572 -16.56 18.37 -13.00
CA TYR A 572 -15.43 19.14 -13.51
C TYR A 572 -14.78 18.51 -14.76
N GLY A 573 -15.46 17.56 -15.41
CA GLY A 573 -15.01 16.87 -16.63
C GLY A 573 -14.32 15.53 -16.38
N GLY A 574 -14.52 14.59 -17.30
CA GLY A 574 -14.03 13.21 -17.25
C GLY A 574 -15.07 12.22 -16.71
N THR A 575 -14.77 10.92 -16.79
CA THR A 575 -15.63 9.82 -16.32
C THR A 575 -15.03 9.17 -15.08
N VAL A 576 -15.87 8.93 -14.06
CA VAL A 576 -15.49 8.29 -12.80
C VAL A 576 -15.81 6.80 -12.87
N TYR A 577 -14.85 5.99 -12.46
CA TYR A 577 -14.96 4.53 -12.38
C TYR A 577 -14.80 4.06 -10.94
N LEU A 578 -15.54 3.01 -10.59
CA LEU A 578 -15.24 2.16 -9.42
C LEU A 578 -14.45 0.94 -9.91
N LEU A 579 -13.26 0.74 -9.34
CA LEU A 579 -12.42 -0.42 -9.58
C LEU A 579 -12.88 -1.61 -8.73
N ALA A 580 -12.58 -2.83 -9.18
CA ALA A 580 -12.90 -4.06 -8.45
C ALA A 580 -12.22 -4.12 -7.08
N ASN A 581 -11.06 -3.49 -6.92
CA ASN A 581 -10.38 -3.32 -5.62
C ASN A 581 -11.08 -2.31 -4.66
N GLY A 582 -12.19 -1.69 -5.06
CA GLY A 582 -12.98 -0.76 -4.25
C GLY A 582 -12.57 0.71 -4.35
N LYS A 583 -11.46 1.02 -5.01
CA LYS A 583 -11.01 2.41 -5.21
C LYS A 583 -11.73 3.06 -6.39
N THR A 584 -11.74 4.38 -6.40
CA THR A 584 -12.25 5.16 -7.53
C THR A 584 -11.11 5.71 -8.36
N ALA A 585 -11.30 5.72 -9.68
CA ALA A 585 -10.33 6.26 -10.62
C ALA A 585 -11.04 7.09 -11.69
N ARG A 586 -10.37 8.11 -12.20
CA ARG A 586 -10.91 9.05 -13.18
C ARG A 586 -10.25 8.87 -14.53
N LEU A 587 -11.04 8.80 -15.58
CA LEU A 587 -10.60 8.91 -16.96
C LEU A 587 -10.80 10.35 -17.44
N ASP A 588 -9.76 10.99 -17.97
CA ASP A 588 -9.80 12.34 -18.53
C ASP A 588 -10.41 12.36 -19.96
N ALA A 589 -11.48 11.59 -20.15
CA ALA A 589 -12.34 11.59 -21.33
C ALA A 589 -13.80 11.61 -20.87
N ALA A 590 -14.64 12.37 -21.57
CA ALA A 590 -16.08 12.32 -21.38
C ALA A 590 -16.67 11.11 -22.09
N ASP A 591 -17.86 10.66 -21.67
CA ASP A 591 -18.58 9.52 -22.27
C ASP A 591 -17.74 8.23 -22.31
N GLY A 592 -17.04 7.93 -21.22
CA GLY A 592 -16.27 6.69 -21.11
C GLY A 592 -17.15 5.42 -21.22
N PRO A 593 -16.59 4.29 -21.67
CA PRO A 593 -17.29 2.99 -21.73
C PRO A 593 -17.83 2.52 -20.38
N ASP A 594 -18.89 1.71 -20.36
CA ASP A 594 -19.50 1.24 -19.11
C ASP A 594 -18.57 0.35 -18.28
N PHE A 595 -17.79 -0.50 -18.95
CA PHE A 595 -16.79 -1.36 -18.34
C PHE A 595 -15.45 -1.26 -19.07
N ILE A 596 -14.38 -1.16 -18.29
CA ILE A 596 -13.00 -1.14 -18.78
C ILE A 596 -12.12 -1.98 -17.86
N VAL A 597 -10.96 -2.40 -18.35
CA VAL A 597 -9.88 -2.94 -17.54
C VAL A 597 -8.72 -1.95 -17.57
N VAL A 598 -8.29 -1.48 -16.41
CA VAL A 598 -7.24 -0.47 -16.29
C VAL A 598 -5.87 -1.13 -16.38
N ALA A 599 -5.05 -0.68 -17.34
CA ALA A 599 -3.68 -1.15 -17.55
C ALA A 599 -2.63 -0.21 -16.94
N ASP A 600 -2.95 1.08 -16.83
CA ASP A 600 -2.07 2.10 -16.27
C ASP A 600 -2.92 3.19 -15.59
N ALA A 601 -2.59 3.50 -14.34
CA ALA A 601 -3.22 4.54 -13.56
C ALA A 601 -2.28 5.05 -12.46
N GLY A 602 -2.59 6.22 -11.91
CA GLY A 602 -1.90 6.70 -10.72
C GLY A 602 -2.49 7.96 -10.09
N THR A 603 -2.33 8.06 -8.78
CA THR A 603 -2.82 9.12 -7.88
C THR A 603 -1.93 10.36 -7.93
N GLY A 604 -2.45 11.44 -8.50
CA GLY A 604 -1.75 12.73 -8.58
C GLY A 604 -1.43 13.32 -7.20
N ASP A 605 -0.63 14.39 -7.18
CA ASP A 605 -0.34 15.11 -5.93
C ASP A 605 -1.60 15.74 -5.31
N ASP A 606 -2.68 15.83 -6.09
CA ASP A 606 -4.02 16.23 -5.67
C ASP A 606 -4.85 15.10 -5.04
N GLY A 607 -4.26 13.92 -4.85
CA GLY A 607 -4.92 12.74 -4.29
C GLY A 607 -5.92 12.08 -5.25
N GLN A 608 -5.98 12.50 -6.52
CA GLN A 608 -6.89 11.90 -7.51
C GLN A 608 -6.20 10.83 -8.34
N CYS A 609 -6.72 9.60 -8.27
CA CYS A 609 -6.32 8.50 -9.16
C CYS A 609 -6.82 8.75 -10.58
N ARG A 610 -5.89 8.79 -11.55
CA ARG A 610 -6.17 9.00 -12.97
C ARG A 610 -5.80 7.78 -13.80
N ILE A 611 -6.64 7.43 -14.76
CA ILE A 611 -6.44 6.34 -15.71
C ILE A 611 -5.64 6.89 -16.90
N TYR A 612 -4.51 6.26 -17.21
CA TYR A 612 -3.65 6.59 -18.33
C TYR A 612 -3.72 5.56 -19.46
N ALA A 613 -4.13 4.33 -19.17
CA ALA A 613 -4.36 3.28 -20.17
C ALA A 613 -5.47 2.32 -19.73
N TYR A 614 -6.34 1.94 -20.66
CA TYR A 614 -7.39 0.94 -20.44
C TYR A 614 -7.68 0.14 -21.73
N ALA A 615 -8.37 -0.98 -21.58
CA ALA A 615 -9.05 -1.68 -22.68
C ALA A 615 -10.54 -1.85 -22.35
N THR A 616 -11.42 -1.73 -23.33
CA THR A 616 -12.86 -2.00 -23.17
C THR A 616 -13.11 -3.48 -22.99
N ILE A 617 -14.08 -3.82 -22.14
CA ILE A 617 -14.52 -5.20 -21.90
C ILE A 617 -16.04 -5.22 -21.88
N ASP A 618 -16.64 -6.21 -22.53
CA ASP A 618 -18.10 -6.36 -22.56
C ASP A 618 -18.61 -7.06 -21.30
N ARG A 619 -19.90 -6.87 -20.97
CA ARG A 619 -20.48 -7.42 -19.74
C ARG A 619 -20.47 -8.96 -19.73
N GLU A 620 -20.66 -9.60 -20.88
CA GLU A 620 -20.63 -11.05 -21.01
C GLU A 620 -19.23 -11.61 -20.71
N GLU A 621 -18.17 -10.85 -21.02
CA GLU A 621 -16.77 -11.25 -20.78
C GLU A 621 -16.38 -11.16 -19.30
N LEU A 622 -17.23 -10.55 -18.45
CA LEU A 622 -17.01 -10.39 -17.01
C LEU A 622 -17.48 -11.60 -16.19
N GLU A 623 -18.33 -12.46 -16.75
CA GLU A 623 -18.90 -13.63 -16.05
C GLU A 623 -17.84 -14.52 -15.38
N PRO A 624 -16.69 -14.85 -15.99
CA PRO A 624 -15.67 -15.71 -15.37
C PRO A 624 -15.04 -15.12 -14.10
N TYR A 625 -15.14 -13.80 -13.92
CA TYR A 625 -14.55 -13.09 -12.78
C TYR A 625 -15.56 -12.81 -11.67
N ALA A 626 -16.85 -13.02 -11.93
CA ALA A 626 -17.92 -12.75 -11.00
C ALA A 626 -18.04 -13.86 -9.94
N ALA A 627 -18.21 -13.46 -8.68
CA ALA A 627 -18.45 -14.37 -7.57
C ALA A 627 -19.80 -14.05 -6.94
N SER A 628 -20.62 -15.08 -6.72
CA SER A 628 -21.87 -14.96 -5.99
C SER A 628 -21.62 -15.12 -4.50
N SER A 629 -22.06 -14.16 -3.71
CA SER A 629 -22.01 -14.20 -2.26
C SER A 629 -23.28 -13.64 -1.64
N ARG A 630 -23.60 -14.10 -0.43
CA ARG A 630 -24.69 -13.57 0.37
C ARG A 630 -24.15 -12.42 1.21
N LYS A 631 -24.70 -11.22 1.03
CA LYS A 631 -24.38 -10.06 1.88
C LYS A 631 -25.48 -9.82 2.89
N ILE A 632 -25.13 -9.83 4.17
CA ILE A 632 -26.01 -9.50 5.29
C ILE A 632 -25.67 -8.11 5.77
N PHE A 633 -26.67 -7.26 5.99
CA PHE A 633 -26.48 -5.87 6.35
C PHE A 633 -27.64 -5.34 7.19
N ALA A 634 -27.34 -4.36 8.04
CA ALA A 634 -28.33 -3.65 8.83
C ALA A 634 -28.80 -2.39 8.09
N VAL A 635 -30.10 -2.08 8.18
CA VAL A 635 -30.70 -0.88 7.56
C VAL A 635 -30.98 0.17 8.64
N PRO A 636 -30.13 1.22 8.81
CA PRO A 636 -30.26 2.17 9.91
C PRO A 636 -31.61 2.88 9.96
N SER A 637 -32.14 3.29 8.79
CA SER A 637 -33.44 3.96 8.65
C SER A 637 -34.64 3.12 9.11
N GLN A 638 -34.47 1.80 9.26
CA GLN A 638 -35.49 0.87 9.75
C GLN A 638 -35.21 0.35 11.17
N GLY A 639 -34.37 1.05 11.94
CA GLY A 639 -33.96 0.61 13.28
C GLY A 639 -32.94 -0.52 13.22
N TYR A 640 -32.02 -0.45 12.25
CA TYR A 640 -31.01 -1.47 11.99
C TYR A 640 -31.61 -2.84 11.67
N ALA A 641 -32.65 -2.84 10.83
CA ALA A 641 -33.26 -4.08 10.39
C ALA A 641 -32.28 -4.89 9.55
N VAL A 642 -32.00 -6.12 9.97
CA VAL A 642 -31.10 -7.04 9.28
C VAL A 642 -31.80 -7.57 8.02
N ARG A 643 -31.10 -7.47 6.91
CA ARG A 643 -31.51 -7.95 5.59
C ARG A 643 -30.37 -8.73 4.96
N ALA A 644 -30.72 -9.63 4.06
CA ALA A 644 -29.76 -10.29 3.20
C ALA A 644 -30.10 -10.02 1.74
N ARG A 645 -29.05 -9.98 0.91
CA ARG A 645 -29.15 -9.98 -0.54
C ARG A 645 -28.09 -10.88 -1.12
N ASP A 646 -28.46 -11.61 -2.16
CA ASP A 646 -27.51 -12.35 -2.96
C ASP A 646 -26.92 -11.36 -3.97
N VAL A 647 -25.61 -11.32 -4.04
CA VAL A 647 -24.86 -10.39 -4.87
C VAL A 647 -23.92 -11.19 -5.75
N THR A 648 -23.98 -10.93 -7.05
CA THR A 648 -22.95 -11.38 -7.97
C THR A 648 -22.05 -10.18 -8.27
N ALA A 649 -20.78 -10.28 -7.85
CA ALA A 649 -19.85 -9.15 -7.88
C ALA A 649 -18.45 -9.54 -8.34
N ILE A 650 -17.72 -8.56 -8.85
CA ILE A 650 -16.28 -8.61 -9.11
C ILE A 650 -15.62 -7.66 -8.12
N GLY A 651 -15.15 -8.20 -7.00
CA GLY A 651 -14.70 -7.39 -5.87
C GLY A 651 -15.80 -6.41 -5.43
N ALA A 652 -15.52 -5.11 -5.50
CA ALA A 652 -16.47 -4.05 -5.15
C ALA A 652 -17.53 -3.74 -6.22
N ILE A 653 -17.39 -4.27 -7.43
CA ILE A 653 -18.33 -4.03 -8.54
C ILE A 653 -19.50 -5.01 -8.42
N GLU A 654 -20.68 -4.53 -8.04
CA GLU A 654 -21.91 -5.33 -8.03
C GLU A 654 -22.52 -5.37 -9.42
N LEU A 655 -22.52 -6.54 -10.05
CA LEU A 655 -23.12 -6.75 -11.37
C LEU A 655 -24.62 -6.98 -11.24
N GLU A 656 -25.02 -7.78 -10.24
CA GLU A 656 -26.40 -8.14 -9.96
C GLU A 656 -26.62 -8.21 -8.45
N SER A 657 -27.83 -7.86 -8.02
CA SER A 657 -28.25 -7.98 -6.62
C SER A 657 -29.72 -8.36 -6.55
N ALA A 658 -30.03 -9.41 -5.80
CA ALA A 658 -31.38 -9.89 -5.57
C ALA A 658 -31.66 -10.00 -4.06
N THR A 659 -32.91 -9.79 -3.65
CA THR A 659 -33.31 -10.01 -2.25
C THR A 659 -33.15 -11.49 -1.90
N ALA A 660 -32.45 -11.78 -0.82
CA ALA A 660 -32.26 -13.14 -0.32
C ALA A 660 -33.27 -13.45 0.80
N PRO A 661 -33.48 -14.73 1.13
CA PRO A 661 -34.20 -15.13 2.34
C PRO A 661 -33.61 -14.47 3.59
N GLN A 662 -34.40 -14.39 4.66
CA GLN A 662 -33.91 -13.85 5.93
C GLN A 662 -32.68 -14.64 6.42
N PRO A 663 -31.68 -13.97 7.01
CA PRO A 663 -30.54 -14.65 7.63
C PRO A 663 -31.00 -15.62 8.72
N ALA A 664 -30.13 -16.57 9.03
CA ALA A 664 -30.30 -17.39 10.22
C ALA A 664 -30.26 -16.50 11.47
N PRO A 665 -30.90 -16.92 12.58
CA PRO A 665 -30.86 -16.18 13.84
C PRO A 665 -29.43 -15.86 14.30
N GLU A 666 -28.49 -16.79 14.14
CA GLU A 666 -27.10 -16.63 14.54
C GLU A 666 -26.40 -15.50 13.76
N GLU A 667 -26.54 -15.50 12.42
CA GLU A 667 -26.02 -14.44 11.54
C GLU A 667 -26.63 -13.06 11.86
N THR A 668 -27.92 -13.06 12.26
CA THR A 668 -28.64 -11.83 12.65
C THR A 668 -28.10 -11.28 13.97
N VAL A 669 -27.93 -12.15 14.97
CA VAL A 669 -27.43 -11.77 16.30
C VAL A 669 -26.01 -11.23 16.19
N GLU A 670 -25.13 -11.91 15.45
CA GLU A 670 -23.74 -11.49 15.24
C GLU A 670 -23.68 -10.06 14.69
N LEU A 671 -24.41 -9.78 13.61
CA LEU A 671 -24.43 -8.45 13.00
C LEU A 671 -25.08 -7.38 13.91
N LEU A 672 -26.14 -7.73 14.65
CA LEU A 672 -26.79 -6.79 15.56
C LEU A 672 -25.89 -6.44 16.76
N LEU A 673 -25.09 -7.38 17.28
CA LEU A 673 -24.09 -7.12 18.31
C LEU A 673 -22.98 -6.22 17.78
N GLU A 674 -22.45 -6.50 16.59
CA GLU A 674 -21.48 -5.61 15.92
C GLU A 674 -22.05 -4.20 15.77
N THR A 675 -23.31 -4.09 15.32
CA THR A 675 -24.01 -2.81 15.21
C THR A 675 -24.17 -2.11 16.57
N ILE A 676 -24.46 -2.85 17.65
CA ILE A 676 -24.55 -2.29 19.01
C ILE A 676 -23.20 -1.69 19.43
N ARG A 677 -22.09 -2.40 19.18
CA ARG A 677 -20.73 -1.94 19.49
C ARG A 677 -20.39 -0.68 18.70
N ASP A 678 -20.70 -0.64 17.40
CA ASP A 678 -20.50 0.54 16.54
C ASP A 678 -21.29 1.77 17.00
N LEU A 679 -22.49 1.56 17.54
CA LEU A 679 -23.31 2.63 18.12
C LEU A 679 -22.85 3.07 19.52
N GLY A 680 -21.80 2.45 20.05
CA GLY A 680 -21.17 2.78 21.31
C GLY A 680 -21.84 2.13 22.52
N GLY A 681 -22.39 0.92 22.35
CA GLY A 681 -22.84 0.04 23.43
C GLY A 681 -24.36 -0.10 23.56
N VAL A 682 -24.80 -1.09 24.34
CA VAL A 682 -26.21 -1.51 24.49
C VAL A 682 -27.11 -0.33 24.90
N ARG A 683 -26.66 0.50 25.87
CA ARG A 683 -27.44 1.65 26.36
C ARG A 683 -27.68 2.73 25.30
N LYS A 684 -26.75 2.90 24.35
CA LYS A 684 -26.89 3.88 23.26
C LYS A 684 -27.66 3.32 22.07
N ALA A 685 -27.49 2.03 21.81
CA ALA A 685 -28.10 1.35 20.68
C ALA A 685 -29.60 1.08 20.88
N LEU A 686 -30.02 0.74 22.11
CA LEU A 686 -31.40 0.37 22.44
C LEU A 686 -32.17 1.53 23.08
N LYS A 687 -33.50 1.53 22.90
CA LYS A 687 -34.40 2.56 23.44
C LYS A 687 -35.09 2.06 24.71
N GLY A 688 -35.59 2.96 25.53
CA GLY A 688 -36.38 2.64 26.72
C GLY A 688 -36.30 3.74 27.77
N ASP A 689 -37.29 3.81 28.67
CA ASP A 689 -37.26 4.71 29.83
C ASP A 689 -36.38 4.12 30.96
N VAL A 690 -35.10 3.87 30.61
CA VAL A 690 -34.13 3.16 31.46
C VAL A 690 -33.87 3.95 32.74
N ASP A 691 -33.68 5.26 32.65
CA ASP A 691 -33.36 6.09 33.81
C ASP A 691 -34.48 6.06 34.86
N SER A 692 -35.75 6.13 34.44
CA SER A 692 -36.90 5.98 35.33
C SER A 692 -36.92 4.61 36.01
N LEU A 693 -36.64 3.53 35.27
CA LEU A 693 -36.57 2.19 35.82
C LEU A 693 -35.41 2.00 36.80
N LEU A 694 -34.22 2.55 36.50
CA LEU A 694 -33.07 2.55 37.40
C LEU A 694 -33.41 3.23 38.73
N ARG A 695 -34.03 4.42 38.68
CA ARG A 695 -34.48 5.13 39.90
C ARG A 695 -35.51 4.35 40.71
N ARG A 696 -36.43 3.65 40.03
CA ARG A 696 -37.41 2.77 40.69
C ARG A 696 -36.72 1.59 41.36
N ALA A 697 -35.76 0.97 40.68
CA ALA A 697 -35.00 -0.18 41.17
C ALA A 697 -34.15 0.20 42.39
N GLU A 698 -33.41 1.32 42.32
CA GLU A 698 -32.67 1.91 43.44
C GLU A 698 -33.59 2.17 44.65
N LEU A 699 -34.75 2.79 44.41
CA LEU A 699 -35.69 3.12 45.48
C LEU A 699 -36.35 1.88 46.11
N SER A 700 -36.48 0.79 45.35
CA SER A 700 -37.13 -0.43 45.83
C SER A 700 -36.40 -1.08 47.02
N GLY A 701 -35.09 -0.83 47.16
CA GLY A 701 -34.23 -1.46 48.17
C GLY A 701 -34.00 -2.96 47.95
N ALA A 702 -34.42 -3.51 46.81
CA ALA A 702 -34.22 -4.91 46.45
C ALA A 702 -32.78 -5.19 46.00
N SER A 703 -32.35 -6.45 46.08
CA SER A 703 -31.09 -6.88 45.48
C SER A 703 -31.21 -6.83 43.96
N LEU A 704 -30.39 -6.00 43.31
CA LEU A 704 -30.45 -5.80 41.87
C LEU A 704 -29.67 -6.90 41.12
N PRO A 705 -30.16 -7.36 39.95
CA PRO A 705 -29.41 -8.27 39.09
C PRO A 705 -28.12 -7.62 38.55
N PRO A 706 -27.10 -8.43 38.15
CA PRO A 706 -25.81 -7.93 37.67
C PRO A 706 -25.87 -6.94 36.49
N ILE A 707 -26.91 -7.02 35.64
CA ILE A 707 -27.11 -6.10 34.50
C ILE A 707 -27.23 -4.63 34.94
N PHE A 708 -27.72 -4.35 36.16
CA PHE A 708 -27.86 -2.99 36.68
C PHE A 708 -26.49 -2.38 37.03
N ASP A 709 -25.62 -3.16 37.69
CA ASP A 709 -24.23 -2.78 37.94
C ASP A 709 -23.45 -2.60 36.62
N ALA A 710 -23.69 -3.49 35.65
CA ALA A 710 -23.06 -3.42 34.33
C ALA A 710 -23.44 -2.13 33.57
N LEU A 711 -24.71 -1.68 33.67
CA LEU A 711 -25.16 -0.41 33.08
C LEU A 711 -24.46 0.82 33.69
N GLU A 712 -24.14 0.78 34.97
CA GLU A 712 -23.45 1.87 35.65
C GLU A 712 -21.95 1.88 35.33
N ARG A 713 -21.32 0.70 35.29
CA ARG A 713 -19.88 0.53 35.01
C ARG A 713 -19.54 0.56 33.51
N GLY A 714 -20.53 0.42 32.64
CA GLY A 714 -20.32 0.30 31.20
C GLY A 714 -19.70 -1.05 30.81
N ASP A 715 -20.09 -2.13 31.49
CA ASP A 715 -19.61 -3.49 31.23
C ASP A 715 -20.42 -4.12 30.08
N GLU A 716 -19.95 -3.91 28.84
CA GLU A 716 -20.67 -4.36 27.65
C GLU A 716 -20.76 -5.89 27.52
N GLU A 717 -19.86 -6.67 28.13
CA GLU A 717 -19.93 -8.15 28.04
C GLU A 717 -21.20 -8.67 28.71
N ILE A 718 -21.48 -8.21 29.93
CA ILE A 718 -22.69 -8.57 30.68
C ILE A 718 -23.95 -7.97 30.03
N LEU A 719 -23.86 -6.75 29.47
CA LEU A 719 -24.99 -6.11 28.80
C LEU A 719 -25.37 -6.82 27.51
N GLU A 720 -24.39 -7.21 26.70
CA GLU A 720 -24.58 -8.00 25.48
C GLU A 720 -25.22 -9.35 25.82
N GLU A 721 -24.68 -10.07 26.82
CA GLU A 721 -25.22 -11.36 27.27
C GLU A 721 -26.70 -11.25 27.67
N ALA A 722 -27.08 -10.18 28.37
CA ALA A 722 -28.44 -9.98 28.81
C ALA A 722 -29.43 -9.64 27.68
N VAL A 723 -28.98 -9.02 26.59
CA VAL A 723 -29.85 -8.71 25.43
C VAL A 723 -29.89 -9.84 24.39
N LEU A 724 -28.95 -10.79 24.43
CA LEU A 724 -28.88 -11.92 23.49
C LEU A 724 -30.23 -12.61 23.25
N PRO A 725 -31.03 -12.99 24.28
CA PRO A 725 -32.31 -13.68 24.04
C PRO A 725 -33.31 -12.87 23.21
N TYR A 726 -33.26 -11.54 23.32
CA TYR A 726 -34.11 -10.62 22.56
C TYR A 726 -33.59 -10.44 21.13
N LEU A 727 -32.27 -10.49 20.93
CA LEU A 727 -31.67 -10.46 19.59
C LEU A 727 -32.00 -11.74 18.80
N TYR A 728 -32.02 -12.91 19.43
CA TYR A 728 -32.41 -14.17 18.77
C TYR A 728 -33.86 -14.20 18.29
N THR A 729 -34.73 -13.34 18.83
CA THR A 729 -36.15 -13.26 18.47
C THR A 729 -36.49 -11.99 17.67
N SER A 730 -35.51 -11.14 17.39
CA SER A 730 -35.68 -9.88 16.67
C SER A 730 -34.82 -9.83 15.42
N LEU A 731 -35.31 -9.12 14.40
CA LEU A 731 -34.55 -8.83 13.18
C LEU A 731 -33.98 -7.41 13.17
N ASN A 732 -34.06 -6.68 14.28
CA ASN A 732 -33.69 -5.26 14.38
C ASN A 732 -33.45 -4.82 15.83
N LEU A 733 -32.92 -3.62 16.02
CA LEU A 733 -32.62 -3.03 17.34
C LEU A 733 -33.80 -2.26 17.97
N LYS A 734 -35.05 -2.47 17.55
CA LYS A 734 -36.23 -1.91 18.24
C LYS A 734 -36.59 -2.73 19.48
N ILE A 735 -35.58 -3.06 20.27
CA ILE A 735 -35.72 -3.72 21.57
C ILE A 735 -35.83 -2.62 22.63
N ASP A 736 -36.79 -2.78 23.54
CA ASP A 736 -36.96 -1.88 24.68
C ASP A 736 -36.06 -2.35 25.83
N LEU A 737 -34.95 -1.65 26.07
CA LEU A 737 -34.00 -1.97 27.13
C LEU A 737 -34.64 -1.90 28.52
N ALA A 738 -35.66 -1.04 28.73
CA ALA A 738 -36.38 -1.01 30.00
C ALA A 738 -37.19 -2.30 30.21
N ALA A 739 -37.71 -2.92 29.14
CA ALA A 739 -38.37 -4.22 29.23
C ALA A 739 -37.38 -5.34 29.58
N VAL A 740 -36.20 -5.36 28.95
CA VAL A 740 -35.11 -6.32 29.27
C VAL A 740 -34.74 -6.25 30.75
N LEU A 741 -34.58 -5.03 31.28
CA LEU A 741 -34.26 -4.80 32.69
C LEU A 741 -35.39 -5.21 33.64
N LYS A 742 -36.65 -5.00 33.25
CA LYS A 742 -37.81 -5.46 34.03
C LYS A 742 -37.88 -7.00 34.08
N ASP A 743 -37.60 -7.67 32.97
CA ASP A 743 -37.57 -9.14 32.92
C ASP A 743 -36.43 -9.70 33.80
N ALA A 744 -35.27 -9.05 33.82
CA ALA A 744 -34.17 -9.40 34.72
C ALA A 744 -34.54 -9.23 36.22
N LEU A 745 -35.26 -8.15 36.56
CA LEU A 745 -35.79 -7.94 37.93
C LEU A 745 -36.81 -9.02 38.31
N ALA A 746 -37.74 -9.35 37.41
CA ALA A 746 -38.73 -10.39 37.62
C ALA A 746 -38.09 -11.77 37.83
N ALA A 747 -37.05 -12.10 37.05
CA ALA A 747 -36.27 -13.32 37.22
C ALA A 747 -35.55 -13.39 38.57
N ALA A 748 -35.15 -12.24 39.14
CA ALA A 748 -34.61 -12.12 40.49
C ALA A 748 -35.69 -12.07 41.60
N GLY A 749 -36.97 -12.22 41.26
CA GLY A 749 -38.08 -12.20 42.21
C GLY A 749 -38.52 -10.79 42.65
N VAL A 750 -38.12 -9.75 41.93
CA VAL A 750 -38.46 -8.35 42.24
C VAL A 750 -39.61 -7.87 41.37
N ASP A 751 -40.79 -7.71 41.96
CA ASP A 751 -41.93 -7.06 41.30
C ASP A 751 -41.84 -5.54 41.43
N ILE A 752 -41.12 -4.92 40.48
CA ILE A 752 -40.86 -3.47 40.49
C ILE A 752 -42.12 -2.63 40.23
N ASP A 753 -43.11 -3.17 39.53
CA ASP A 753 -44.37 -2.48 39.27
C ASP A 753 -45.26 -2.50 40.52
N ALA A 754 -45.12 -3.49 41.42
CA ALA A 754 -45.76 -3.47 42.73
C ALA A 754 -45.03 -2.57 43.75
N LEU A 755 -43.70 -2.64 43.81
CA LEU A 755 -42.90 -1.88 44.79
C LEU A 755 -42.85 -0.38 44.46
N CYS A 756 -42.58 -0.05 43.20
CA CYS A 756 -42.42 1.32 42.72
C CYS A 756 -43.29 1.52 41.48
N PRO A 757 -44.63 1.64 41.61
CA PRO A 757 -45.54 1.69 40.48
C PRO A 757 -45.39 2.96 39.64
N GLU A 758 -45.63 2.88 38.34
CA GLU A 758 -45.68 4.05 37.45
C GLU A 758 -46.90 4.95 37.69
N ARG A 759 -47.91 4.43 38.39
CA ARG A 759 -49.13 5.14 38.76
C ARG A 759 -49.62 4.76 40.14
N ILE A 760 -50.05 5.75 40.92
CA ILE A 760 -50.74 5.55 42.20
C ILE A 760 -52.21 5.96 42.08
N GLU A 761 -53.04 5.39 42.94
CA GLU A 761 -54.46 5.75 43.03
C GLU A 761 -54.65 6.91 44.02
N ALA A 762 -55.29 7.99 43.57
CA ALA A 762 -55.71 9.09 44.40
C ALA A 762 -57.08 8.77 45.07
N PRO A 763 -57.44 9.42 46.18
CA PRO A 763 -58.67 9.14 46.93
C PRO A 763 -59.98 9.26 46.14
N ASP A 764 -59.98 10.00 45.03
CA ASP A 764 -61.12 10.09 44.11
C ASP A 764 -61.23 8.91 43.13
N GLY A 765 -60.38 7.88 43.28
CA GLY A 765 -60.31 6.69 42.42
C GLY A 765 -59.54 6.90 41.12
N THR A 766 -58.91 8.06 40.92
CA THR A 766 -58.13 8.31 39.70
C THR A 766 -56.70 7.82 39.82
N ARG A 767 -56.14 7.29 38.71
CA ARG A 767 -54.73 6.90 38.64
C ARG A 767 -53.87 8.07 38.16
N ILE A 768 -52.95 8.52 39.00
CA ILE A 768 -52.01 9.60 38.71
C ILE A 768 -50.62 9.03 38.42
N ARG A 769 -49.93 9.60 37.43
CA ARG A 769 -48.58 9.16 37.05
C ARG A 769 -47.58 9.58 38.13
N VAL A 770 -46.71 8.64 38.49
CA VAL A 770 -45.53 8.91 39.32
C VAL A 770 -44.32 9.01 38.40
N THR A 771 -43.58 10.10 38.52
CA THR A 771 -42.27 10.29 37.91
C THR A 771 -41.20 10.01 38.96
N TYR A 772 -40.21 9.20 38.61
CA TYR A 772 -39.08 8.88 39.46
C TYR A 772 -37.86 9.61 38.90
N ASP A 773 -37.43 10.66 39.61
CA ASP A 773 -36.24 11.43 39.26
C ASP A 773 -35.21 11.39 40.39
N ALA A 774 -34.10 12.12 40.23
CA ALA A 774 -33.04 12.18 41.23
C ALA A 774 -33.50 12.72 42.60
N THR A 775 -34.63 13.42 42.67
CA THR A 775 -35.19 13.96 43.92
C THR A 775 -36.14 12.99 44.62
N GLY A 776 -36.53 11.90 43.95
CA GLY A 776 -37.42 10.87 44.46
C GLY A 776 -38.74 10.75 43.69
N PRO A 777 -39.70 9.96 44.20
CA PRO A 777 -41.01 9.79 43.54
C PRO A 777 -41.83 11.08 43.65
N CYS A 778 -42.32 11.58 42.51
CA CYS A 778 -43.15 12.78 42.42
C CYS A 778 -44.41 12.49 41.60
N ALA A 779 -45.55 13.08 41.99
CA ALA A 779 -46.79 12.99 41.24
C ALA A 779 -47.50 14.34 41.17
N GLU A 780 -48.04 14.63 40.00
CA GLU A 780 -48.83 15.84 39.74
C GLU A 780 -50.33 15.50 39.72
N ALA A 781 -51.10 16.22 40.53
CA ALA A 781 -52.53 15.98 40.67
C ALA A 781 -53.27 17.23 41.12
N LYS A 782 -54.57 17.32 40.81
CA LYS A 782 -55.36 18.45 41.30
C LYS A 782 -55.53 18.32 42.81
N LEU A 783 -55.40 19.43 43.53
CA LEU A 783 -55.48 19.49 44.98
C LEU A 783 -56.77 18.85 45.52
N GLN A 784 -57.90 19.07 44.84
CA GLN A 784 -59.22 18.58 45.28
C GLN A 784 -59.34 17.05 45.27
N GLN A 785 -58.44 16.36 44.56
CA GLN A 785 -58.41 14.90 44.48
C GLN A 785 -57.92 14.26 45.77
N PHE A 786 -57.23 15.02 46.61
CA PHE A 786 -56.62 14.57 47.86
C PHE A 786 -57.41 14.97 49.11
N PHE A 787 -58.60 15.58 48.96
CA PHE A 787 -59.47 15.82 50.11
C PHE A 787 -59.83 14.50 50.80
N GLY A 788 -59.92 14.53 52.13
CA GLY A 788 -60.20 13.32 52.92
C GLY A 788 -58.96 12.48 53.24
N GLN A 789 -57.83 12.72 52.56
CA GLN A 789 -56.60 11.98 52.80
C GLN A 789 -55.68 12.73 53.76
N THR A 790 -55.35 12.07 54.88
CA THR A 790 -54.55 12.65 55.96
C THR A 790 -53.07 12.26 55.90
N THR A 791 -52.73 11.15 55.22
CA THR A 791 -51.35 10.67 55.05
C THR A 791 -50.92 10.78 53.60
N SER A 792 -49.65 11.16 53.37
CA SER A 792 -49.09 11.16 52.00
C SER A 792 -49.09 9.75 51.41
N PRO A 793 -49.38 9.59 50.09
CA PRO A 793 -49.12 8.33 49.41
C PRO A 793 -47.65 7.94 49.53
N THR A 794 -47.38 6.66 49.73
CA THR A 794 -46.03 6.12 49.82
C THR A 794 -45.81 5.03 48.76
N VAL A 795 -44.57 4.90 48.30
CA VAL A 795 -44.08 3.81 47.44
C VAL A 795 -42.88 3.13 48.11
N ALA A 796 -42.47 1.96 47.60
CA ALA A 796 -41.42 1.12 48.20
C ALA A 796 -41.66 0.87 49.70
N ALA A 797 -40.60 0.79 50.50
CA ALA A 797 -40.66 0.63 51.96
C ALA A 797 -41.10 1.92 52.71
N GLY A 798 -42.17 2.58 52.27
CA GLY A 798 -42.77 3.74 52.94
C GLY A 798 -42.22 5.11 52.52
N THR A 799 -41.58 5.22 51.35
CA THR A 799 -41.06 6.50 50.84
C THR A 799 -42.23 7.40 50.39
N PRO A 800 -42.39 8.62 50.93
CA PRO A 800 -43.47 9.51 50.55
C PRO A 800 -43.31 10.04 49.13
N VAL A 801 -44.39 10.00 48.36
CA VAL A 801 -44.48 10.60 47.02
C VAL A 801 -44.66 12.12 47.18
N ALA A 802 -43.76 12.89 46.60
CA ALA A 802 -43.89 14.34 46.53
C ALA A 802 -45.10 14.71 45.65
N LEU A 803 -46.09 15.38 46.23
CA LEU A 803 -47.29 15.81 45.53
C LEU A 803 -47.15 17.27 45.10
N ARG A 804 -47.14 17.49 43.79
CA ARG A 804 -47.33 18.80 43.18
C ARG A 804 -48.82 19.02 42.98
N LEU A 805 -49.42 19.74 43.93
CA LEU A 805 -50.86 19.96 44.00
C LEU A 805 -51.27 21.12 43.09
N LEU A 806 -52.15 20.82 42.14
CA LEU A 806 -52.55 21.73 41.07
C LEU A 806 -53.95 22.31 41.30
N SER A 807 -54.18 23.49 40.76
CA SER A 807 -55.50 24.12 40.64
C SER A 807 -56.39 23.39 39.63
N PRO A 808 -57.71 23.69 39.56
CA PRO A 808 -58.59 23.12 38.56
C PRO A 808 -58.12 23.34 37.10
N ALA A 809 -57.40 24.44 36.86
CA ALA A 809 -56.83 24.80 35.56
C ALA A 809 -55.38 24.29 35.34
N GLY A 810 -54.83 23.47 36.25
CA GLY A 810 -53.50 22.86 36.10
C GLY A 810 -52.32 23.71 36.55
N LYS A 811 -52.55 24.90 37.14
CA LYS A 811 -51.46 25.70 37.74
C LYS A 811 -51.03 25.14 39.09
N LEU A 812 -49.72 25.06 39.35
CA LEU A 812 -49.15 24.64 40.63
C LEU A 812 -49.60 25.55 41.78
N LEU A 813 -50.10 24.95 42.85
CA LEU A 813 -50.55 25.64 44.06
C LEU A 813 -49.60 25.42 45.24
N GLY A 814 -48.93 24.28 45.28
CA GLY A 814 -47.93 23.95 46.27
C GLY A 814 -47.38 22.55 46.04
N GLU A 815 -46.19 22.31 46.58
CA GLU A 815 -45.53 21.00 46.56
C GLU A 815 -45.35 20.53 48.01
N THR A 816 -45.65 19.26 48.27
CA THR A 816 -45.49 18.67 49.62
C THR A 816 -45.15 17.20 49.57
N ARG A 817 -44.31 16.74 50.52
CA ARG A 817 -44.11 15.32 50.86
C ARG A 817 -44.86 14.91 52.12
N ASP A 818 -45.36 15.89 52.88
CA ASP A 818 -46.17 15.73 54.08
C ASP A 818 -47.53 16.40 53.87
N LEU A 819 -48.50 15.59 53.47
CA LEU A 819 -49.85 16.05 53.19
C LEU A 819 -50.55 16.55 54.47
N ALA A 820 -50.23 15.98 55.64
CA ALA A 820 -50.79 16.41 56.92
C ALA A 820 -50.33 17.83 57.28
N PHE A 821 -49.04 18.11 57.12
CA PHE A 821 -48.48 19.45 57.29
C PHE A 821 -49.06 20.44 56.29
N PHE A 822 -49.14 20.07 55.00
CA PHE A 822 -49.68 20.92 53.95
C PHE A 822 -51.11 21.37 54.26
N TRP A 823 -51.97 20.46 54.73
CA TRP A 823 -53.36 20.80 55.07
C TRP A 823 -53.47 21.77 56.25
N LYS A 824 -52.59 21.67 57.25
CA LYS A 824 -52.63 22.52 58.45
C LYS A 824 -52.04 23.91 58.18
N GLU A 825 -50.86 23.96 57.59
CA GLU A 825 -50.06 25.18 57.54
C GLU A 825 -50.14 25.92 56.19
N VAL A 826 -50.29 25.18 55.08
CA VAL A 826 -50.18 25.76 53.73
C VAL A 826 -51.56 25.98 53.08
N TYR A 827 -52.46 25.01 53.20
CA TYR A 827 -53.79 25.05 52.58
C TYR A 827 -54.67 26.26 52.96
N PRO A 828 -54.67 26.80 54.20
CA PRO A 828 -55.50 27.97 54.52
C PRO A 828 -55.23 29.18 53.61
N SER A 829 -53.95 29.42 53.27
CA SER A 829 -53.54 30.49 52.36
C SER A 829 -53.95 30.20 50.91
N VAL A 830 -53.73 28.96 50.43
CA VAL A 830 -54.16 28.49 49.11
C VAL A 830 -55.67 28.59 48.97
N ARG A 831 -56.44 28.19 49.99
CA ARG A 831 -57.90 28.25 50.02
C ARG A 831 -58.40 29.70 49.84
N ALA A 832 -57.82 30.65 50.57
CA ALA A 832 -58.23 32.05 50.51
C ALA A 832 -58.08 32.62 49.08
N GLU A 833 -56.97 32.32 48.41
CA GLU A 833 -56.73 32.75 47.03
C GLU A 833 -57.63 32.02 46.03
N GLN A 834 -57.73 30.68 46.14
CA GLN A 834 -58.38 29.86 45.14
C GLN A 834 -59.92 29.92 45.21
N ARG A 835 -60.52 30.21 46.38
CA ARG A 835 -61.97 30.44 46.51
C ARG A 835 -62.43 31.67 45.72
N GLY A 836 -61.58 32.69 45.59
CA GLY A 836 -61.84 33.87 44.74
C GLY A 836 -61.68 33.58 43.25
N ARG A 837 -60.61 32.88 42.86
CA ARG A 837 -60.31 32.58 41.43
C ARG A 837 -61.13 31.45 40.83
N TYR A 838 -61.50 30.45 41.63
CA TYR A 838 -62.27 29.29 41.19
C TYR A 838 -63.49 29.03 42.10
N PRO A 839 -64.46 29.97 42.16
CA PRO A 839 -65.60 29.89 43.09
C PRO A 839 -66.57 28.74 42.79
N LYS A 840 -66.50 28.18 41.57
CA LYS A 840 -67.32 27.04 41.14
C LYS A 840 -66.82 25.69 41.68
N HIS A 841 -65.63 25.63 42.29
CA HIS A 841 -65.04 24.40 42.84
C HIS A 841 -65.13 24.36 44.38
N PRO A 842 -65.12 23.15 44.98
CA PRO A 842 -65.15 23.01 46.43
C PRO A 842 -63.83 23.41 47.06
N TRP A 843 -63.90 24.28 48.08
CA TRP A 843 -62.78 24.74 48.89
C TRP A 843 -63.17 24.66 50.38
N PRO A 844 -63.28 23.43 50.93
CA PRO A 844 -63.76 23.18 52.29
C PRO A 844 -62.86 23.85 53.34
N GLU A 845 -63.44 24.18 54.49
CA GLU A 845 -62.68 24.68 55.64
C GLU A 845 -61.85 23.58 56.28
N ASP A 846 -62.43 22.39 56.39
CA ASP A 846 -61.73 21.18 56.78
C ASP A 846 -61.47 20.30 55.53
N PRO A 847 -60.28 20.37 54.91
CA PRO A 847 -59.92 19.54 53.76
C PRO A 847 -59.70 18.07 54.13
N MET A 848 -59.44 17.76 55.41
CA MET A 848 -59.15 16.40 55.88
C MET A 848 -60.43 15.57 56.08
N ALA A 849 -61.58 16.20 56.27
CA ALA A 849 -62.89 15.54 56.36
C ALA A 849 -63.74 15.64 55.07
N ALA A 850 -63.24 16.33 54.04
CA ALA A 850 -63.99 16.57 52.80
C ALA A 850 -63.90 15.41 51.81
N ALA A 851 -64.97 15.17 51.04
CA ALA A 851 -64.97 14.14 50.00
C ALA A 851 -64.05 14.52 48.82
N PRO A 852 -63.18 13.60 48.36
CA PRO A 852 -62.29 13.85 47.22
C PRO A 852 -63.07 13.99 45.92
N THR A 853 -62.67 14.93 45.06
CA THR A 853 -63.41 15.21 43.84
C THR A 853 -62.63 16.03 42.81
N ARG A 854 -63.02 15.89 41.54
CA ARG A 854 -62.60 16.78 40.43
C ARG A 854 -63.74 17.65 39.93
N ALA A 855 -64.92 17.46 40.49
CA ALA A 855 -66.15 18.08 40.04
C ALA A 855 -66.29 19.51 40.57
N THR A 856 -67.17 20.29 39.93
CA THR A 856 -67.58 21.60 40.45
C THR A 856 -68.64 21.42 41.53
N ASN A 857 -68.84 22.43 42.38
CA ASN A 857 -69.90 22.47 43.40
C ASN A 857 -71.28 22.16 42.81
N LYS A 858 -71.56 22.58 41.57
CA LYS A 858 -72.81 22.27 40.87
C LYS A 858 -72.96 20.78 40.55
N ALA A 859 -71.90 20.14 40.08
CA ALA A 859 -71.90 18.73 39.74
C ALA A 859 -71.94 17.84 41.01
N LEU A 860 -71.32 18.26 42.11
CA LEU A 860 -71.42 17.59 43.41
C LEU A 860 -72.84 17.61 43.98
N ARG A 861 -73.53 18.76 43.86
CA ARG A 861 -74.94 18.89 44.27
C ARG A 861 -75.89 18.05 43.39
N ALA A 862 -75.59 17.93 42.10
CA ALA A 862 -76.35 17.09 41.18
C ALA A 862 -76.14 15.59 41.43
N ALA A 863 -74.94 15.18 41.87
CA ALA A 863 -74.65 13.80 42.24
C ALA A 863 -75.23 13.38 43.61
N GLY A 864 -75.36 14.33 44.55
CA GLY A 864 -76.02 14.11 45.86
C GLY A 864 -77.55 14.21 45.85
N GLY A 865 -78.15 14.64 44.74
CA GLY A 865 -79.60 14.81 44.58
C GLY A 865 -80.16 13.89 43.49
N GLY A 866 -80.32 12.61 43.80
CA GLY A 866 -80.97 11.66 42.91
C GLY A 866 -82.49 11.77 42.92
N ALA A 867 -83.08 12.34 41.86
CA ALA A 867 -84.40 11.93 41.36
C ALA A 867 -84.65 12.42 39.91
N SER A 868 -85.05 11.47 39.07
CA SER A 868 -85.64 11.58 37.73
C SER A 868 -84.72 11.77 36.51
N ALA A 869 -84.78 10.72 35.67
CA ALA A 869 -84.28 10.56 34.29
C ALA A 869 -85.08 11.44 33.28
N PRO A 870 -85.01 11.29 31.93
CA PRO A 870 -84.23 10.38 31.08
C PRO A 870 -83.60 11.01 29.81
N ALA A 871 -82.95 10.12 29.06
CA ALA A 871 -82.17 10.30 27.84
C ALA A 871 -82.92 10.80 26.58
N SER A 872 -82.21 11.48 25.68
CA SER A 872 -82.46 11.33 24.24
C SER A 872 -81.20 11.48 23.35
N LYS A 873 -80.86 10.35 22.71
CA LYS A 873 -80.42 10.11 21.32
C LYS A 873 -79.56 11.15 20.59
N ARG A 874 -78.37 10.71 20.15
CA ARG A 874 -77.94 10.81 18.72
C ARG A 874 -76.82 9.81 18.39
N ALA A 875 -77.06 9.01 17.36
CA ALA A 875 -76.09 8.20 16.62
C ALA A 875 -75.99 8.77 15.19
N PRO A 876 -75.20 8.19 14.26
CA PRO A 876 -73.73 8.19 14.20
C PRO A 876 -73.23 8.75 12.84
N LYS A 877 -71.93 9.03 12.69
CA LYS A 877 -71.34 9.25 11.34
C LYS A 877 -70.18 8.28 11.06
N LYS A 878 -70.38 7.55 9.97
CA LYS A 878 -69.50 6.54 9.35
C LYS A 878 -68.24 7.16 8.72
N LYS A 879 -67.20 6.33 8.75
CA LYS A 879 -65.97 6.32 7.95
C LYS A 879 -66.18 6.69 6.46
N ARG A 880 -65.24 7.46 5.92
CA ARG A 880 -64.77 7.38 4.52
C ARG A 880 -63.26 7.71 4.50
N LYS A 881 -62.44 6.73 4.11
CA LYS A 881 -61.01 6.88 3.78
C LYS A 881 -60.88 7.43 2.35
N LYS A 882 -59.91 8.32 2.10
CA LYS A 882 -58.83 8.19 1.09
C LYS A 882 -58.30 9.58 0.66
N ARG A 883 -57.11 9.94 1.12
CA ARG A 883 -55.91 10.34 0.35
C ARG A 883 -54.84 10.77 1.33
#